data_AF-A0A2E9GT03-F1
#
_entry.id   AF-A0A2E9GT03-F1
#
_cell.length_a   1.000
_cell.length_b   1.000
_cell.length_c   1.000
_cell.angle_alpha   90.00
_cell.angle_beta   90.00
_cell.angle_gamma   90.00
#
_symmetry.space_group_name_H-M   'P 1'
#
loop_
_entity.id
_entity.type
_entity.pdbx_description
1 polymer ?
#
loop_
_entity_poly.entity_id
_entity_poly.type
_entity_poly.pdbx_seq_one_letter_code
_entity_poly.pdbx_strand_id
1 'polypeptide(L)'
;MPARSAQRPRPGCGVVRAPGDARRCPKPLRRLPRAAPRAPGCRSGTSPGAGRKARGHGRPARGYPPGSSGRSAPGFPRGARTPALFRGPRRARARPRRAPGPRGTPRPPGCPAALHPAAPQAASARPAARALYGRSRPRFWLSTFLSRLRGRAQVPGAVGRKRRAKWYCGGRQGAQSRAWTHEASRAAAVTDRPRPTSRSWRSVQSVKIVSQPSRPPGVRLLVAGGSANLALLTGGEKHDDTEGSRVTVVDSGPEVRLRNWFERPYDGAISAARTCYSPRVVDPQEVTDGQRERIGPLTFDAGHHTVFQHASFEFALSGVSRQLVWSFLHGFPFYNTEQQSQRYVKLDEVAAHVPPDLGSGARADYVDAIECSWKAYAELTRRLTPVTHEILARLWRLDRRKAKAFGKNIAREAEKKAIETARYVIPIACHTAMVYTVSGIVLHRLRRMLRVGDVPEESSRVVGRMVEAVERLDPDFFARVGDPPLEDADVVERAAAPAGPGDPAVCEAFDKSLDGRLSRLIDYSVRAPEVIADAVRHVLGRIDLGDDEALSLVLDPGCNHYLLDKLNVSTHSPLMRTLAHAHYTFRKKLSHTADSQDQRHRTVPGSRPLLSRTVPLSVDVVEPELIRDDPGCHAVFRDAVEAAFDARSRLLDRGVSPEQSLYVLPNALAVRFEESGTLLDLSHKWHMRTCLNAQREIYEASMQEVEQVRAVHPRLVDHVGPPCCVRDGRARPRCTEGSHFCGVSVWRSFPAVERTL
;
A
#
# COMPACT_ATOMS: atom_id res chain seq x y z
N MET A 1 -4.45 -21.97 -61.31
CA MET A 1 -4.16 -22.47 -62.67
C MET A 1 -3.29 -21.44 -63.34
N PRO A 2 -2.10 -21.79 -63.89
CA PRO A 2 -1.34 -23.05 -63.75
C PRO A 2 -1.00 -23.36 -62.26
N ALA A 3 -0.48 -24.51 -61.77
CA ALA A 3 0.40 -25.60 -62.29
C ALA A 3 1.89 -25.17 -62.41
N ARG A 4 2.93 -25.92 -62.01
CA ARG A 4 3.18 -27.31 -61.54
C ARG A 4 4.22 -27.27 -60.38
N SER A 5 4.55 -28.32 -59.60
CA SER A 5 4.06 -29.71 -59.50
C SER A 5 4.07 -30.23 -58.04
N ALA A 6 5.09 -31.01 -57.61
CA ALA A 6 5.14 -31.80 -56.36
C ALA A 6 6.53 -32.43 -56.10
N GLN A 7 6.84 -32.79 -54.84
CA GLN A 7 7.39 -34.13 -54.48
C GLN A 7 7.44 -34.40 -52.95
N ARG A 8 7.29 -35.68 -52.60
CA ARG A 8 7.58 -36.32 -51.30
C ARG A 8 8.23 -37.68 -51.58
N PRO A 9 9.02 -38.23 -50.65
CA PRO A 9 8.97 -39.68 -50.38
C PRO A 9 8.24 -40.04 -49.07
N ARG A 10 8.00 -41.35 -48.87
CA ARG A 10 7.62 -41.99 -47.59
C ARG A 10 8.64 -43.13 -47.25
N PRO A 11 8.32 -44.32 -46.68
CA PRO A 11 8.81 -44.62 -45.32
C PRO A 11 9.47 -46.02 -45.12
N GLY A 12 9.95 -46.28 -43.89
CA GLY A 12 10.22 -47.61 -43.29
C GLY A 12 10.32 -47.43 -41.76
N CYS A 13 9.77 -48.27 -40.87
CA CYS A 13 10.01 -49.70 -40.64
C CYS A 13 11.50 -50.03 -40.46
N GLY A 14 12.00 -50.47 -39.30
CA GLY A 14 11.38 -50.66 -37.97
C GLY A 14 12.23 -51.61 -37.10
N VAL A 15 11.88 -51.83 -35.82
CA VAL A 15 12.06 -53.07 -35.02
C VAL A 15 11.73 -52.82 -33.54
N VAL A 16 11.21 -53.83 -32.85
CA VAL A 16 10.78 -53.81 -31.44
C VAL A 16 11.81 -54.51 -30.54
N ARG A 17 12.11 -53.95 -29.35
CA ARG A 17 12.43 -54.73 -28.13
C ARG A 17 12.32 -53.89 -26.85
N ALA A 18 11.92 -54.56 -25.78
CA ALA A 18 11.84 -54.09 -24.39
C ALA A 18 11.96 -55.34 -23.46
N PRO A 19 11.88 -55.22 -22.14
CA PRO A 19 12.52 -54.24 -21.24
C PRO A 19 13.62 -54.92 -20.38
N GLY A 20 14.31 -54.17 -19.52
CA GLY A 20 15.30 -54.70 -18.57
C GLY A 20 15.25 -53.96 -17.23
N ASP A 21 15.37 -54.69 -16.12
CA ASP A 21 15.10 -54.22 -14.75
C ASP A 21 16.39 -54.11 -13.90
N ALA A 22 16.24 -53.51 -12.71
CA ALA A 22 17.01 -53.73 -11.48
C ALA A 22 18.30 -52.91 -11.15
N ARG A 23 18.08 -51.91 -10.28
CA ARG A 23 18.71 -51.72 -8.94
C ARG A 23 20.16 -51.17 -8.78
N ARG A 24 20.33 -50.57 -7.59
CA ARG A 24 21.57 -50.27 -6.80
C ARG A 24 22.42 -49.03 -7.14
N CYS A 25 22.27 -48.01 -6.29
CA CYS A 25 23.40 -47.16 -5.87
C CYS A 25 24.46 -47.98 -5.11
N PRO A 26 25.70 -47.47 -5.00
CA PRO A 26 26.09 -46.91 -3.70
C PRO A 26 26.89 -45.58 -3.77
N LYS A 27 26.78 -44.80 -2.69
CA LYS A 27 27.73 -43.74 -2.26
C LYS A 27 28.64 -44.31 -1.15
N PRO A 28 29.61 -43.55 -0.61
CA PRO A 28 30.72 -42.80 -1.24
C PRO A 28 32.07 -43.24 -0.60
N LEU A 29 33.21 -42.58 -0.86
CA LEU A 29 34.32 -42.47 0.15
C LEU A 29 35.45 -41.47 -0.18
N ARG A 30 35.94 -40.83 0.90
CA ARG A 30 37.28 -40.22 1.13
C ARG A 30 37.69 -38.91 0.40
N ARG A 31 38.85 -38.38 0.84
CA ARG A 31 39.30 -36.97 0.83
C ARG A 31 40.81 -36.87 0.53
N LEU A 32 41.20 -35.80 -0.19
CA LEU A 32 42.51 -35.08 -0.08
C LEU A 32 43.78 -35.88 -0.50
N PRO A 33 44.98 -35.25 -0.70
CA PRO A 33 45.37 -33.86 -0.41
C PRO A 33 45.94 -33.06 -1.62
N ARG A 34 46.53 -31.89 -1.32
CA ARG A 34 47.17 -30.95 -2.26
C ARG A 34 48.54 -31.44 -2.77
N ALA A 35 48.89 -31.08 -4.01
CA ALA A 35 50.26 -30.75 -4.42
C ALA A 35 50.27 -29.84 -5.67
N ALA A 36 51.30 -29.02 -5.81
CA ALA A 36 51.78 -28.39 -7.05
C ALA A 36 53.30 -28.67 -7.12
N PRO A 37 54.01 -28.60 -8.28
CA PRO A 37 54.46 -27.27 -8.76
C PRO A 37 54.87 -27.16 -10.27
N ARG A 38 55.45 -25.99 -10.61
CA ARG A 38 56.40 -25.67 -11.72
C ARG A 38 55.87 -25.35 -13.13
N ALA A 39 56.70 -24.57 -13.84
CA ALA A 39 56.54 -24.01 -15.19
C ALA A 39 57.79 -24.33 -16.05
N PRO A 40 57.83 -23.96 -17.35
CA PRO A 40 58.56 -22.75 -17.79
C PRO A 40 57.83 -21.99 -18.94
N GLY A 41 58.30 -20.86 -19.51
CA GLY A 41 59.43 -19.95 -19.23
C GLY A 41 59.83 -19.09 -20.46
N CYS A 42 60.75 -18.11 -20.28
CA CYS A 42 61.33 -17.18 -21.31
C CYS A 42 60.42 -16.04 -21.83
N ARG A 43 60.87 -14.83 -22.26
CA ARG A 43 62.16 -14.05 -22.26
C ARG A 43 61.84 -12.59 -22.74
N SER A 44 62.69 -11.55 -22.71
CA SER A 44 63.63 -11.00 -21.70
C SER A 44 64.36 -9.72 -22.20
N GLY A 45 64.17 -8.53 -21.59
CA GLY A 45 65.01 -7.32 -21.83
C GLY A 45 64.23 -5.97 -21.77
N THR A 46 64.83 -4.79 -21.54
CA THR A 46 66.20 -4.46 -21.06
C THR A 46 66.26 -3.00 -20.53
N SER A 47 67.19 -2.70 -19.61
CA SER A 47 67.53 -1.36 -19.05
C SER A 47 69.00 -1.00 -19.43
N PRO A 48 69.72 0.06 -18.95
CA PRO A 48 69.39 1.09 -17.92
C PRO A 48 69.93 2.54 -18.17
N GLY A 49 69.74 3.43 -17.18
CA GLY A 49 70.45 4.73 -17.01
C GLY A 49 69.66 5.67 -16.07
N ALA A 50 70.03 6.08 -14.85
CA ALA A 50 71.29 6.46 -14.17
C ALA A 50 71.50 7.99 -14.07
N GLY A 51 71.26 8.56 -12.88
CA GLY A 51 71.43 9.98 -12.53
C GLY A 51 71.33 10.19 -11.00
N ARG A 52 71.97 11.22 -10.42
CA ARG A 52 72.25 11.30 -8.96
C ARG A 52 72.13 12.71 -8.35
N LYS A 53 71.61 12.75 -7.10
CA LYS A 53 71.85 13.78 -6.04
C LYS A 53 71.30 15.21 -6.29
N ALA A 54 71.06 16.06 -5.27
CA ALA A 54 70.74 15.83 -3.84
C ALA A 54 70.26 17.13 -3.13
N ARG A 55 69.38 16.96 -2.12
CA ARG A 55 69.19 17.75 -0.87
C ARG A 55 69.16 19.31 -0.90
N GLY A 56 68.10 19.86 -0.29
CA GLY A 56 68.06 21.21 0.28
C GLY A 56 66.80 21.44 1.12
N HIS A 57 66.92 21.77 2.41
CA HIS A 57 65.80 22.10 3.30
C HIS A 57 65.69 23.62 3.50
N GLY A 58 64.48 24.18 3.60
CA GLY A 58 64.27 25.59 3.95
C GLY A 58 62.79 26.00 4.00
N ARG A 59 62.31 26.40 5.19
CA ARG A 59 60.96 26.94 5.51
C ARG A 59 61.16 28.40 6.05
N PRO A 60 60.12 29.22 6.31
CA PRO A 60 58.77 29.32 5.69
C PRO A 60 58.18 30.77 5.57
N ALA A 61 56.95 30.86 5.06
CA ALA A 61 55.83 31.73 5.51
C ALA A 61 55.74 33.24 5.14
N ARG A 62 54.47 33.73 5.20
CA ARG A 62 53.92 35.09 5.00
C ARG A 62 53.96 35.61 3.54
N GLY A 63 52.97 36.35 3.04
CA GLY A 63 51.61 36.61 3.56
C GLY A 63 50.91 37.81 2.88
N TYR A 64 49.70 37.61 2.34
CA TYR A 64 48.76 38.60 1.74
C TYR A 64 49.23 39.47 0.53
N PRO A 65 48.30 39.70 -0.41
CA PRO A 65 48.11 41.04 -0.98
C PRO A 65 46.61 41.48 -1.02
N PRO A 66 46.28 42.74 -0.68
CA PRO A 66 44.92 43.28 -0.81
C PRO A 66 44.78 44.34 -1.92
N GLY A 67 43.87 44.13 -2.88
CA GLY A 67 43.36 45.15 -3.81
C GLY A 67 44.35 45.73 -4.84
N SER A 68 43.96 46.71 -5.69
CA SER A 68 42.62 47.07 -6.19
C SER A 68 42.71 48.06 -7.39
N SER A 69 41.64 48.17 -8.19
CA SER A 69 41.36 49.25 -9.18
C SER A 69 42.22 49.32 -10.47
N GLY A 70 41.85 50.22 -11.40
CA GLY A 70 42.59 50.54 -12.64
C GLY A 70 42.35 49.58 -13.82
N ARG A 71 41.22 49.65 -14.54
CA ARG A 71 41.08 50.41 -15.81
C ARG A 71 42.39 50.60 -16.62
N SER A 72 42.53 49.92 -17.76
CA SER A 72 42.56 50.53 -19.11
C SER A 72 42.92 49.54 -20.22
N ALA A 73 42.28 49.68 -21.39
CA ALA A 73 42.74 49.19 -22.70
C ALA A 73 43.23 50.42 -23.49
N PRO A 74 44.21 50.32 -24.42
CA PRO A 74 43.97 49.66 -25.72
C PRO A 74 45.20 48.92 -26.33
N GLY A 75 45.04 48.30 -27.51
CA GLY A 75 46.16 47.91 -28.38
C GLY A 75 45.98 46.61 -29.19
N PHE A 76 45.56 46.72 -30.46
CA PHE A 76 45.68 45.66 -31.49
C PHE A 76 46.64 46.15 -32.58
N PRO A 77 47.50 45.27 -33.13
CA PRO A 77 47.31 44.78 -34.52
C PRO A 77 47.41 43.23 -34.60
N ARG A 78 46.50 42.51 -35.29
CA ARG A 78 46.39 42.24 -36.76
C ARG A 78 47.48 41.30 -37.34
N GLY A 79 47.05 40.18 -37.94
CA GLY A 79 47.90 39.22 -38.68
C GLY A 79 47.48 37.74 -38.51
N ALA A 80 46.26 37.31 -38.87
CA ALA A 80 45.74 37.06 -40.22
C ALA A 80 46.24 35.76 -40.91
N ARG A 81 45.37 34.72 -40.99
CA ARG A 81 45.17 33.80 -42.14
C ARG A 81 43.97 32.84 -41.92
N THR A 82 43.15 32.68 -42.96
CA THR A 82 42.02 31.72 -43.12
C THR A 82 42.18 31.03 -44.48
N PRO A 83 41.66 29.81 -44.72
CA PRO A 83 40.23 29.53 -45.05
C PRO A 83 39.59 28.47 -44.11
N ALA A 84 38.26 28.38 -43.86
CA ALA A 84 37.07 28.20 -44.75
C ALA A 84 36.91 26.73 -45.24
N LEU A 85 35.78 26.00 -45.20
CA LEU A 85 34.34 26.16 -44.79
C LEU A 85 33.84 24.78 -44.22
N PHE A 86 32.64 24.54 -43.64
CA PHE A 86 31.25 24.78 -44.11
C PHE A 86 30.18 24.64 -42.97
N ARG A 87 28.99 25.22 -43.22
CA ARG A 87 27.66 25.26 -42.52
C ARG A 87 27.31 24.06 -41.59
N GLY A 88 26.53 24.14 -40.49
CA GLY A 88 25.61 25.17 -39.91
C GLY A 88 24.11 24.82 -40.09
N PRO A 89 23.10 25.34 -39.32
CA PRO A 89 23.13 26.12 -38.07
C PRO A 89 22.12 25.66 -36.96
N ARG A 90 22.17 26.26 -35.76
CA ARG A 90 21.08 26.20 -34.73
C ARG A 90 20.09 27.37 -34.90
N ARG A 91 18.84 27.23 -34.45
CA ARG A 91 17.86 28.35 -34.32
C ARG A 91 17.49 28.60 -32.85
N ALA A 92 17.56 29.86 -32.43
CA ALA A 92 16.85 30.39 -31.25
C ALA A 92 15.52 31.05 -31.68
N ARG A 93 14.58 31.23 -30.75
CA ARG A 93 13.33 31.99 -30.97
C ARG A 93 13.30 33.23 -30.06
N ALA A 94 12.95 34.37 -30.63
CA ALA A 94 12.68 35.61 -29.88
C ALA A 94 11.17 35.92 -29.87
N ARG A 95 10.70 36.66 -28.84
CA ARG A 95 9.35 37.23 -28.76
C ARG A 95 9.34 38.68 -29.29
N PRO A 96 8.31 39.13 -30.03
CA PRO A 96 8.04 40.55 -30.24
C PRO A 96 7.10 41.13 -29.16
N ARG A 97 7.20 42.45 -28.91
CA ARG A 97 6.22 43.27 -28.18
C ARG A 97 5.42 44.13 -29.17
N ARG A 98 4.19 44.55 -28.82
CA ARG A 98 3.46 45.68 -29.45
C ARG A 98 2.56 46.40 -28.42
N ALA A 99 2.28 47.68 -28.69
CA ALA A 99 1.49 48.65 -27.91
C ALA A 99 1.28 49.93 -28.78
N PRO A 100 0.46 50.94 -28.41
CA PRO A 100 -0.83 50.90 -27.69
C PRO A 100 -1.96 51.83 -28.25
N GLY A 101 -3.23 51.54 -27.91
CA GLY A 101 -4.36 52.51 -27.83
C GLY A 101 -5.06 52.95 -29.13
N PRO A 102 -6.13 53.80 -29.08
CA PRO A 102 -6.78 54.38 -27.88
C PRO A 102 -8.34 54.34 -27.80
N ARG A 103 -8.87 54.41 -26.57
CA ARG A 103 -10.15 55.02 -26.07
C ARG A 103 -11.52 54.80 -26.78
N GLY A 104 -12.53 54.35 -26.01
CA GLY A 104 -13.97 54.52 -26.30
C GLY A 104 -14.91 53.82 -25.29
N THR A 105 -15.97 54.48 -24.81
CA THR A 105 -17.00 54.00 -23.84
C THR A 105 -18.35 54.72 -24.08
N PRO A 106 -19.46 54.43 -23.38
CA PRO A 106 -20.14 53.12 -23.14
C PRO A 106 -21.69 53.17 -23.37
N ARG A 107 -22.40 52.01 -23.54
CA ARG A 107 -23.70 51.63 -22.89
C ARG A 107 -24.39 50.37 -23.50
N PRO A 108 -25.36 49.73 -22.79
CA PRO A 108 -26.20 48.57 -23.21
C PRO A 108 -27.65 49.04 -23.56
N PRO A 109 -28.73 48.20 -23.60
CA PRO A 109 -28.89 46.73 -23.55
C PRO A 109 -29.75 46.13 -24.70
N GLY A 110 -30.04 44.81 -24.69
CA GLY A 110 -31.10 44.23 -25.55
C GLY A 110 -31.20 42.70 -25.64
N CYS A 111 -32.24 42.12 -25.02
CA CYS A 111 -32.93 40.88 -25.42
C CYS A 111 -34.22 41.27 -26.19
N PRO A 112 -35.01 40.39 -26.87
CA PRO A 112 -35.22 38.96 -26.59
C PRO A 112 -35.46 38.04 -27.84
N ALA A 113 -36.08 36.87 -27.60
CA ALA A 113 -36.70 35.90 -28.54
C ALA A 113 -35.73 35.14 -29.48
N ALA A 114 -35.62 33.79 -29.51
CA ALA A 114 -36.51 32.62 -29.31
C ALA A 114 -37.12 32.06 -30.61
N LEU A 115 -36.82 30.78 -30.91
CA LEU A 115 -37.76 29.74 -31.38
C LEU A 115 -37.03 28.37 -31.57
N HIS A 116 -37.68 27.28 -31.15
CA HIS A 116 -37.34 25.88 -31.46
C HIS A 116 -38.17 25.41 -32.70
N PRO A 117 -38.13 24.13 -33.12
CA PRO A 117 -36.99 23.38 -33.64
C PRO A 117 -37.30 22.71 -35.02
N ALA A 118 -36.31 22.19 -35.75
CA ALA A 118 -36.58 21.34 -36.92
C ALA A 118 -35.50 20.29 -37.23
N ALA A 119 -35.96 19.07 -37.54
CA ALA A 119 -35.24 17.92 -38.13
C ALA A 119 -36.31 16.93 -38.66
N PRO A 120 -35.98 15.83 -39.37
CA PRO A 120 -34.73 15.44 -40.04
C PRO A 120 -34.93 15.08 -41.54
N GLN A 121 -33.87 14.65 -42.24
CA GLN A 121 -33.92 13.81 -43.46
C GLN A 121 -32.53 13.27 -43.84
N ALA A 122 -32.46 12.18 -44.63
CA ALA A 122 -31.22 11.60 -45.16
C ALA A 122 -31.44 10.66 -46.37
N ALA A 123 -30.49 10.63 -47.32
CA ALA A 123 -30.37 9.65 -48.42
C ALA A 123 -28.88 9.52 -48.79
N SER A 124 -28.27 8.32 -48.68
CA SER A 124 -27.98 7.35 -49.77
C SER A 124 -26.54 7.54 -50.34
N ALA A 125 -25.85 6.54 -50.94
CA ALA A 125 -26.26 5.21 -51.41
C ALA A 125 -25.18 4.10 -51.19
N ARG A 126 -25.42 2.88 -51.74
CA ARG A 126 -24.52 1.69 -51.78
C ARG A 126 -24.27 1.24 -53.23
N PRO A 127 -23.29 0.36 -53.51
CA PRO A 127 -23.54 -1.09 -53.74
C PRO A 127 -22.68 -2.00 -52.81
N ALA A 128 -23.02 -3.22 -52.35
CA ALA A 128 -23.54 -4.48 -52.97
C ALA A 128 -22.45 -5.32 -53.68
N ALA A 129 -22.29 -6.66 -53.52
CA ALA A 129 -22.88 -7.72 -52.67
C ALA A 129 -21.76 -8.76 -52.29
N ARG A 130 -21.86 -10.09 -52.03
CA ARG A 130 -22.86 -11.21 -51.97
C ARG A 130 -22.18 -12.33 -51.10
N ALA A 131 -22.72 -12.83 -49.98
CA ALA A 131 -23.69 -13.93 -49.78
C ALA A 131 -23.17 -15.40 -49.95
N LEU A 132 -23.42 -16.29 -48.95
CA LEU A 132 -23.99 -17.67 -49.03
C LEU A 132 -23.88 -18.46 -47.68
N TYR A 133 -25.02 -18.96 -47.15
CA TYR A 133 -25.29 -20.04 -46.14
C TYR A 133 -24.44 -20.19 -44.83
N GLY A 134 -24.95 -20.77 -43.73
CA GLY A 134 -26.23 -21.47 -43.51
C GLY A 134 -26.70 -21.46 -42.03
N ARG A 135 -27.83 -22.12 -41.71
CA ARG A 135 -28.56 -22.03 -40.43
C ARG A 135 -28.36 -23.24 -39.50
N SER A 136 -28.43 -23.01 -38.18
CA SER A 136 -29.30 -23.82 -37.29
C SER A 136 -29.61 -23.12 -35.95
N ARG A 137 -30.82 -23.36 -35.43
CA ARG A 137 -31.35 -23.00 -34.10
C ARG A 137 -32.37 -24.08 -33.73
N PRO A 138 -32.61 -24.33 -32.44
CA PRO A 138 -33.97 -24.62 -31.97
C PRO A 138 -34.45 -23.63 -30.88
N ARG A 139 -35.72 -23.74 -30.49
CA ARG A 139 -36.42 -22.91 -29.49
C ARG A 139 -37.61 -23.73 -28.92
N PHE A 140 -38.18 -23.31 -27.78
CA PHE A 140 -39.28 -23.99 -27.04
C PHE A 140 -38.83 -25.30 -26.33
N TRP A 141 -39.37 -25.69 -25.17
CA TRP A 141 -40.75 -25.54 -24.66
C TRP A 141 -40.89 -24.93 -23.24
N LEU A 142 -42.14 -24.86 -22.74
CA LEU A 142 -42.53 -24.26 -21.46
C LEU A 142 -43.65 -25.08 -20.78
N SER A 143 -43.51 -25.44 -19.51
CA SER A 143 -44.63 -25.91 -18.66
C SER A 143 -44.33 -25.84 -17.16
N THR A 144 -45.36 -25.50 -16.39
CA THR A 144 -45.44 -25.57 -14.92
C THR A 144 -45.89 -26.95 -14.46
N PHE A 145 -45.55 -27.37 -13.23
CA PHE A 145 -46.51 -28.01 -12.31
C PHE A 145 -46.05 -27.99 -10.83
N LEU A 146 -46.86 -28.57 -9.92
CA LEU A 146 -46.91 -28.27 -8.48
C LEU A 146 -46.64 -29.47 -7.54
N SER A 147 -46.18 -29.13 -6.32
CA SER A 147 -46.54 -29.74 -5.02
C SER A 147 -46.00 -31.11 -4.55
N ARG A 148 -45.43 -31.05 -3.32
CA ARG A 148 -45.59 -31.97 -2.16
C ARG A 148 -45.30 -33.48 -2.32
N LEU A 149 -44.41 -34.01 -1.46
CA LEU A 149 -44.85 -34.70 -0.21
C LEU A 149 -43.71 -34.94 0.82
N ARG A 150 -44.07 -35.54 1.97
CA ARG A 150 -43.20 -35.79 3.14
C ARG A 150 -42.66 -37.24 3.15
N GLY A 151 -41.52 -37.46 3.81
CA GLY A 151 -41.04 -38.80 4.17
C GLY A 151 -40.02 -38.81 5.32
N ARG A 152 -40.46 -39.10 6.55
CA ARG A 152 -39.58 -39.49 7.67
C ARG A 152 -39.48 -41.01 7.70
N ALA A 153 -38.31 -41.56 8.02
CA ALA A 153 -38.16 -42.91 8.57
C ALA A 153 -37.04 -42.91 9.62
N GLN A 154 -37.13 -43.79 10.62
CA GLN A 154 -36.15 -43.92 11.71
C GLN A 154 -35.49 -45.31 11.71
N VAL A 155 -34.42 -45.40 12.50
CA VAL A 155 -33.65 -46.57 12.94
C VAL A 155 -34.51 -47.82 13.22
N PRO A 156 -33.93 -49.02 13.06
CA PRO A 156 -33.57 -49.78 14.27
C PRO A 156 -32.11 -50.28 14.26
N GLY A 157 -31.57 -50.59 15.45
CA GLY A 157 -30.19 -51.08 15.64
C GLY A 157 -30.12 -52.43 16.34
N ALA A 158 -28.91 -53.00 16.44
CA ALA A 158 -28.65 -54.28 17.12
C ALA A 158 -27.25 -54.32 17.79
N VAL A 159 -27.04 -55.27 18.72
CA VAL A 159 -25.87 -55.39 19.62
C VAL A 159 -25.29 -56.81 19.56
N GLY A 160 -23.96 -57.03 19.46
CA GLY A 160 -23.44 -58.39 19.16
C GLY A 160 -21.95 -58.79 19.32
N ARG A 161 -21.25 -58.39 20.40
CA ARG A 161 -20.09 -59.05 21.09
C ARG A 161 -19.22 -60.21 20.47
N LYS A 162 -17.91 -60.19 20.85
CA LYS A 162 -16.85 -61.28 20.86
C LYS A 162 -16.19 -61.60 19.50
N ARG A 163 -14.93 -62.07 19.33
CA ARG A 163 -13.89 -62.82 20.11
C ARG A 163 -12.45 -62.28 19.78
N ARG A 164 -11.26 -62.63 20.34
CA ARG A 164 -10.74 -63.08 21.68
C ARG A 164 -9.17 -63.19 21.68
N ALA A 165 -8.44 -62.33 22.44
CA ALA A 165 -7.01 -62.49 22.90
C ALA A 165 -5.87 -62.34 21.83
N LYS A 166 -4.55 -62.20 22.14
CA LYS A 166 -3.70 -62.47 23.34
C LYS A 166 -2.64 -61.35 23.62
N TRP A 167 -2.52 -60.81 24.86
CA TRP A 167 -1.56 -61.08 25.99
C TRP A 167 -0.20 -60.30 26.00
N TYR A 168 0.01 -59.35 26.96
CA TYR A 168 0.91 -59.36 28.18
C TYR A 168 2.36 -58.86 27.92
N CYS A 169 3.13 -58.20 28.83
CA CYS A 169 2.97 -57.67 30.21
C CYS A 169 3.91 -56.41 30.39
N GLY A 170 3.62 -55.34 31.14
CA GLY A 170 3.93 -55.12 32.58
C GLY A 170 5.27 -54.34 32.81
N GLY A 171 5.50 -53.46 33.82
CA GLY A 171 4.61 -52.78 34.79
C GLY A 171 5.37 -51.95 35.89
N ARG A 172 4.70 -50.91 36.45
CA ARG A 172 4.93 -50.17 37.74
C ARG A 172 6.18 -49.28 38.02
N GLN A 173 5.88 -48.02 38.39
CA GLN A 173 6.30 -47.20 39.58
C GLN A 173 7.68 -47.38 40.26
N GLY A 174 8.37 -46.25 40.61
CA GLY A 174 9.30 -46.23 41.77
C GLY A 174 10.40 -45.13 41.84
N ALA A 175 10.25 -44.22 42.81
CA ALA A 175 11.24 -43.40 43.58
C ALA A 175 12.77 -43.25 43.25
N GLN A 176 13.27 -42.04 43.54
CA GLN A 176 14.54 -41.67 44.23
C GLN A 176 15.96 -42.04 43.67
N SER A 177 16.64 -40.99 43.19
CA SER A 177 17.97 -40.49 43.65
C SER A 177 19.31 -41.23 43.39
N ARG A 178 20.34 -40.42 43.04
CA ARG A 178 21.81 -40.67 43.07
C ARG A 178 22.36 -41.78 42.12
N ALA A 179 23.68 -41.88 41.83
CA ALA A 179 24.72 -40.88 41.51
C ALA A 179 26.01 -41.61 41.01
N TRP A 180 26.88 -40.94 40.22
CA TRP A 180 28.24 -41.38 39.79
C TRP A 180 28.29 -42.65 38.89
N THR A 181 29.36 -43.03 38.17
CA THR A 181 30.76 -42.52 37.99
C THR A 181 31.17 -42.65 36.50
N HIS A 182 31.79 -41.65 35.87
CA HIS A 182 33.21 -41.60 35.41
C HIS A 182 33.90 -42.88 34.90
N GLU A 183 34.51 -42.81 33.70
CA GLU A 183 35.97 -42.61 33.46
C GLU A 183 36.22 -42.15 32.00
N ALA A 184 37.06 -41.15 31.72
CA ALA A 184 38.52 -41.16 31.44
C ALA A 184 38.86 -41.64 30.00
N SER A 185 39.98 -41.34 29.33
CA SER A 185 41.31 -40.71 29.61
C SER A 185 41.77 -40.01 28.31
N ARG A 186 42.86 -39.22 28.13
CA ARG A 186 43.92 -38.44 28.86
C ARG A 186 44.69 -37.69 27.74
N ALA A 187 45.54 -36.66 27.86
CA ALA A 187 45.88 -35.61 28.83
C ALA A 187 46.82 -34.61 28.09
N ALA A 188 47.21 -33.41 28.55
CA ALA A 188 46.85 -32.68 29.77
C ALA A 188 46.07 -31.38 29.46
N ALA A 189 46.61 -30.23 29.02
CA ALA A 189 47.97 -29.67 28.94
C ALA A 189 47.85 -28.14 28.66
N VAL A 190 48.90 -27.31 28.68
CA VAL A 190 49.79 -26.86 29.79
C VAL A 190 50.46 -25.56 29.30
N THR A 191 50.80 -24.56 30.11
CA THR A 191 50.76 -24.40 31.58
C THR A 191 49.38 -23.94 32.09
N ASP A 192 49.31 -23.14 33.16
CA ASP A 192 48.10 -22.78 33.93
C ASP A 192 48.42 -21.54 34.83
N ARG A 193 47.38 -20.87 35.36
CA ARG A 193 47.31 -20.06 36.62
C ARG A 193 47.52 -18.53 36.67
N PRO A 194 46.94 -17.89 37.72
CA PRO A 194 45.89 -18.36 38.66
C PRO A 194 44.51 -17.71 38.36
N ARG A 195 43.35 -18.36 38.45
CA ARG A 195 42.66 -19.21 39.48
C ARG A 195 41.76 -18.40 40.47
N PRO A 196 40.62 -18.96 40.95
CA PRO A 196 39.31 -18.37 40.57
C PRO A 196 38.22 -18.34 41.68
N THR A 197 37.02 -17.89 41.33
CA THR A 197 35.73 -18.35 41.92
C THR A 197 34.59 -18.37 40.89
N SER A 198 33.39 -18.82 41.28
CA SER A 198 32.51 -19.63 40.44
C SER A 198 31.14 -19.03 40.04
N ARG A 199 30.54 -19.67 39.01
CA ARG A 199 29.10 -20.02 38.83
C ARG A 199 28.09 -19.08 38.12
N SER A 200 27.46 -19.71 37.12
CA SER A 200 26.03 -19.70 36.73
C SER A 200 25.33 -18.44 36.22
N TRP A 201 24.79 -18.56 35.00
CA TRP A 201 23.76 -17.70 34.44
C TRP A 201 22.37 -17.96 35.04
N ARG A 202 21.65 -16.88 35.43
CA ARG A 202 20.18 -16.75 35.35
C ARG A 202 19.80 -15.27 35.42
N SER A 203 18.74 -14.89 34.71
CA SER A 203 17.92 -13.67 34.86
C SER A 203 18.62 -12.33 35.18
N VAL A 204 18.71 -11.44 34.19
CA VAL A 204 18.86 -9.99 34.43
C VAL A 204 17.52 -9.31 34.16
N GLN A 205 16.98 -8.64 35.18
CA GLN A 205 15.91 -7.65 35.03
C GLN A 205 16.52 -6.26 34.86
N SER A 206 15.82 -5.37 34.13
CA SER A 206 15.85 -3.90 34.27
C SER A 206 17.16 -3.26 34.78
N VAL A 207 18.03 -2.82 33.87
CA VAL A 207 19.14 -1.91 34.19
C VAL A 207 18.64 -0.45 34.18
N LYS A 208 18.88 0.29 35.27
CA LYS A 208 18.67 1.74 35.32
C LYS A 208 19.75 2.45 34.47
N ILE A 209 19.37 3.48 33.73
CA ILE A 209 20.33 4.38 33.07
C ILE A 209 21.09 5.17 34.13
N VAL A 210 22.42 5.24 33.99
CA VAL A 210 23.32 6.00 34.85
C VAL A 210 23.58 7.38 34.26
N SER A 211 23.66 8.41 35.10
CA SER A 211 23.87 9.81 34.74
C SER A 211 25.34 10.15 34.45
N GLN A 212 25.55 11.17 33.62
CA GLN A 212 26.84 11.84 33.34
C GLN A 212 26.61 13.37 33.31
N PRO A 213 27.65 14.23 33.50
CA PRO A 213 27.46 15.37 34.39
C PRO A 213 27.63 16.79 33.80
N SER A 214 26.97 17.74 34.48
CA SER A 214 27.39 19.13 34.77
C SER A 214 27.88 20.08 33.65
N ARG A 215 27.15 21.20 33.47
CA ARG A 215 27.66 22.57 33.77
C ARG A 215 26.49 23.59 33.96
N PRO A 216 26.72 24.76 34.59
CA PRO A 216 25.65 25.64 35.12
C PRO A 216 25.54 27.00 34.35
N PRO A 217 24.87 28.06 34.87
CA PRO A 217 23.43 28.24 34.81
C PRO A 217 23.01 29.58 34.14
N GLY A 218 21.73 29.74 33.74
CA GLY A 218 21.27 31.03 33.19
C GLY A 218 19.75 31.20 33.05
N VAL A 219 19.17 32.00 33.95
CA VAL A 219 17.85 32.66 33.87
C VAL A 219 16.60 31.74 33.93
N ARG A 220 15.53 32.25 34.56
CA ARG A 220 14.23 31.58 34.76
C ARG A 220 13.25 31.93 33.63
N LEU A 221 12.32 31.02 33.34
CA LEU A 221 10.94 31.41 33.01
C LEU A 221 9.97 30.56 33.83
N LEU A 222 8.84 31.16 34.24
CA LEU A 222 7.82 30.52 35.08
C LEU A 222 6.77 29.82 34.20
N VAL A 223 6.37 28.61 34.60
CA VAL A 223 5.13 27.98 34.16
C VAL A 223 4.39 27.52 35.42
N ALA A 224 3.17 28.02 35.62
CA ALA A 224 2.30 27.60 36.72
C ALA A 224 1.74 26.21 36.45
N GLY A 225 1.60 25.39 37.50
CA GLY A 225 1.19 23.99 37.36
C GLY A 225 -0.32 23.76 37.31
N GLY A 226 -0.73 22.67 36.66
CA GLY A 226 -2.04 22.05 36.84
C GLY A 226 -1.87 20.67 37.46
N SER A 227 -2.40 20.46 38.66
CA SER A 227 -2.21 19.22 39.43
C SER A 227 -3.15 18.10 38.96
N ALA A 228 -2.60 16.93 38.67
CA ALA A 228 -3.41 15.71 38.54
C ALA A 228 -3.90 15.26 39.91
N ASN A 229 -5.13 14.75 39.99
CA ASN A 229 -5.70 14.19 41.22
C ASN A 229 -6.32 12.81 40.97
N LEU A 230 -6.28 11.95 41.99
CA LEU A 230 -6.59 10.52 41.90
C LEU A 230 -7.66 10.13 42.93
N ALA A 231 -8.83 9.68 42.46
CA ALA A 231 -9.81 8.96 43.27
C ALA A 231 -10.37 7.80 42.41
N LEU A 232 -10.24 6.52 42.80
CA LEU A 232 -10.85 5.79 43.93
C LEU A 232 -12.34 5.49 43.74
N LEU A 233 -12.67 4.21 43.93
CA LEU A 233 -13.98 3.62 43.69
C LEU A 233 -14.78 3.53 45.00
N THR A 234 -15.94 4.18 45.03
CA THR A 234 -17.07 3.81 45.90
C THR A 234 -18.35 3.81 45.06
N GLY A 235 -19.28 2.91 45.39
CA GLY A 235 -20.56 2.83 44.68
C GLY A 235 -21.50 3.96 45.09
N GLY A 236 -22.22 4.50 44.12
CA GLY A 236 -23.38 5.37 44.29
C GLY A 236 -24.44 4.96 43.27
N GLU A 237 -25.71 5.13 43.61
CA GLU A 237 -26.83 4.70 42.77
C GLU A 237 -26.97 5.61 41.53
N LYS A 238 -27.47 5.05 40.43
CA LYS A 238 -27.71 5.83 39.21
C LYS A 238 -29.03 6.59 39.33
N HIS A 239 -28.94 7.91 39.45
CA HIS A 239 -30.03 8.77 39.00
C HIS A 239 -30.12 8.74 37.47
N ASP A 240 -31.34 8.78 36.94
CA ASP A 240 -31.65 8.74 35.51
C ASP A 240 -31.94 10.15 35.00
N ASP A 241 -30.89 10.96 34.89
CA ASP A 241 -31.01 12.37 34.48
C ASP A 241 -31.10 12.47 32.95
N THR A 242 -32.31 12.32 32.43
CA THR A 242 -32.63 12.47 30.99
C THR A 242 -32.65 13.93 30.55
N GLU A 243 -31.48 14.59 30.51
CA GLU A 243 -31.32 15.88 29.84
C GLU A 243 -30.18 15.84 28.82
N GLY A 244 -30.44 16.38 27.63
CA GLY A 244 -29.66 16.10 26.42
C GLY A 244 -28.31 16.81 26.38
N SER A 245 -27.25 16.15 26.84
CA SER A 245 -25.86 16.58 26.63
C SER A 245 -25.60 16.81 25.13
N ARG A 246 -25.34 18.08 24.77
CA ARG A 246 -25.15 18.52 23.38
C ARG A 246 -23.77 18.06 22.89
N VAL A 247 -23.76 17.05 22.02
CA VAL A 247 -22.55 16.30 21.64
C VAL A 247 -21.69 17.12 20.66
N THR A 248 -20.99 18.11 21.22
CA THR A 248 -20.27 19.13 20.44
C THR A 248 -19.14 18.50 19.62
N VAL A 249 -19.14 18.76 18.31
CA VAL A 249 -18.08 18.33 17.37
C VAL A 249 -16.75 18.97 17.75
N VAL A 250 -15.71 18.14 17.91
CA VAL A 250 -14.37 18.54 18.34
C VAL A 250 -13.44 18.70 17.13
N ASP A 251 -13.09 19.96 16.82
CA ASP A 251 -12.03 20.30 15.88
C ASP A 251 -11.11 21.41 16.41
N SER A 252 -9.82 21.08 16.56
CA SER A 252 -8.72 22.00 16.89
C SER A 252 -7.86 22.37 15.66
N GLY A 253 -8.21 21.85 14.48
CA GLY A 253 -7.41 21.87 13.27
C GLY A 253 -6.24 20.87 13.29
N PRO A 254 -5.52 20.74 12.15
CA PRO A 254 -4.49 19.74 11.99
C PRO A 254 -3.21 20.06 12.79
N GLU A 255 -2.88 19.18 13.72
CA GLU A 255 -1.60 19.14 14.40
C GLU A 255 -0.55 18.44 13.54
N VAL A 256 0.60 19.08 13.35
CA VAL A 256 1.74 18.51 12.63
C VAL A 256 2.99 18.68 13.48
N ARG A 257 3.63 17.58 13.84
CA ARG A 257 4.86 17.59 14.64
C ARG A 257 5.91 16.66 14.05
N LEU A 258 7.05 17.22 13.64
CA LEU A 258 8.23 16.45 13.27
C LEU A 258 8.72 15.62 14.47
N ARG A 259 9.03 14.34 14.24
CA ARG A 259 9.39 13.33 15.25
C ARG A 259 10.82 12.83 15.10
N ASN A 260 11.21 12.49 13.88
CA ASN A 260 12.53 11.96 13.52
C ASN A 260 12.95 12.54 12.15
N TRP A 261 14.24 12.83 11.99
CA TRP A 261 14.81 13.45 10.80
C TRP A 261 16.32 13.14 10.68
N PHE A 262 16.90 13.43 9.52
CA PHE A 262 18.36 13.49 9.34
C PHE A 262 18.86 14.89 9.71
N GLU A 263 19.95 14.99 10.48
CA GLU A 263 20.46 16.24 11.07
C GLU A 263 20.72 17.36 10.05
N ARG A 264 21.24 16.99 8.87
CA ARG A 264 21.62 17.93 7.79
C ARG A 264 21.01 17.48 6.45
N PRO A 265 19.70 17.68 6.23
CA PRO A 265 19.02 17.07 5.10
C PRO A 265 19.46 17.65 3.74
N TYR A 266 19.80 18.94 3.65
CA TYR A 266 20.26 19.55 2.39
C TYR A 266 21.72 19.18 2.11
N ASP A 267 22.60 19.22 3.12
CA ASP A 267 23.99 18.78 2.97
C ASP A 267 24.06 17.29 2.59
N GLY A 268 23.21 16.44 3.16
CA GLY A 268 23.15 15.02 2.81
C GLY A 268 22.76 14.76 1.35
N ALA A 269 21.84 15.56 0.79
CA ALA A 269 21.53 15.52 -0.63
C ALA A 269 22.73 15.95 -1.50
N ILE A 270 23.43 17.01 -1.09
CA ILE A 270 24.61 17.54 -1.81
C ILE A 270 25.82 16.59 -1.69
N SER A 271 26.04 15.95 -0.54
CA SER A 271 27.15 15.03 -0.32
C SER A 271 26.92 13.70 -1.05
N ALA A 272 25.68 13.23 -1.13
CA ALA A 272 25.30 12.12 -2.01
C ALA A 272 25.53 12.49 -3.50
N ALA A 273 25.13 13.68 -3.94
CA ALA A 273 25.41 14.15 -5.31
C ALA A 273 26.92 14.23 -5.62
N ARG A 274 27.73 14.74 -4.67
CA ARG A 274 29.20 14.75 -4.78
C ARG A 274 29.80 13.34 -4.76
N THR A 275 29.22 12.40 -4.03
CA THR A 275 29.68 11.00 -3.97
C THR A 275 29.64 10.32 -5.34
N CYS A 276 28.65 10.62 -6.18
CA CYS A 276 28.56 10.10 -7.56
C CYS A 276 29.76 10.47 -8.46
N TYR A 277 30.55 11.48 -8.08
CA TYR A 277 31.71 11.97 -8.84
C TYR A 277 33.02 11.95 -8.01
N SER A 278 33.06 11.13 -6.95
CA SER A 278 34.14 11.06 -5.98
C SER A 278 34.71 9.63 -5.88
N PRO A 279 36.02 9.44 -5.64
CA PRO A 279 36.61 8.12 -5.39
C PRO A 279 36.22 7.52 -4.02
N ARG A 280 35.42 8.23 -3.22
CA ARG A 280 34.89 7.80 -1.91
C ARG A 280 33.53 8.42 -1.63
N VAL A 281 32.81 7.89 -0.64
CA VAL A 281 31.68 8.60 -0.02
C VAL A 281 32.14 9.96 0.50
N VAL A 282 31.31 10.98 0.30
CA VAL A 282 31.47 12.34 0.79
C VAL A 282 30.46 12.58 1.90
N ASP A 283 30.94 13.02 3.06
CA ASP A 283 30.10 13.18 4.25
C ASP A 283 29.39 14.55 4.25
N PRO A 284 28.19 14.68 4.86
CA PRO A 284 27.44 15.94 4.90
C PRO A 284 28.25 17.11 5.50
N GLN A 285 29.11 16.84 6.48
CA GLN A 285 29.97 17.81 7.14
C GLN A 285 31.07 18.38 6.22
N GLU A 286 31.28 17.79 5.03
CA GLU A 286 32.20 18.32 4.00
C GLU A 286 31.54 19.29 3.03
N VAL A 287 30.23 19.51 3.12
CA VAL A 287 29.51 20.47 2.29
C VAL A 287 29.73 21.87 2.83
N THR A 288 30.04 22.82 1.93
CA THR A 288 30.24 24.23 2.28
C THR A 288 29.11 25.08 1.73
N ASP A 289 28.94 26.30 2.24
CA ASP A 289 27.87 27.21 1.80
C ASP A 289 27.95 27.48 0.29
N GLY A 290 29.15 27.75 -0.24
CA GLY A 290 29.42 27.86 -1.69
C GLY A 290 29.22 26.55 -2.50
N GLN A 291 28.76 25.47 -1.87
CA GLN A 291 28.20 24.28 -2.50
C GLN A 291 26.69 24.17 -2.28
N ARG A 292 26.16 24.54 -1.09
CA ARG A 292 24.72 24.73 -0.83
C ARG A 292 24.08 25.70 -1.84
N GLU A 293 24.79 26.74 -2.23
CA GLU A 293 24.33 27.74 -3.21
C GLU A 293 24.47 27.32 -4.68
N ARG A 294 25.30 26.32 -5.00
CA ARG A 294 25.65 25.99 -6.41
C ARG A 294 25.35 24.55 -6.80
N ILE A 295 25.76 23.58 -5.99
CA ILE A 295 25.58 22.16 -6.29
C ILE A 295 24.13 21.75 -6.05
N GLY A 296 23.50 22.23 -4.97
CA GLY A 296 22.10 21.92 -4.66
C GLY A 296 21.13 22.30 -5.80
N PRO A 297 21.09 23.58 -6.25
CA PRO A 297 20.23 23.99 -7.38
C PRO A 297 20.60 23.28 -8.67
N LEU A 298 21.89 23.22 -9.04
CA LEU A 298 22.36 22.50 -10.23
C LEU A 298 21.91 21.03 -10.25
N THR A 299 21.88 20.36 -9.09
CA THR A 299 21.45 18.96 -8.97
C THR A 299 19.93 18.82 -9.04
N PHE A 300 19.19 19.75 -8.42
CA PHE A 300 17.73 19.74 -8.45
C PHE A 300 17.18 20.07 -9.85
N ASP A 301 17.70 21.13 -10.47
CA ASP A 301 17.26 21.63 -11.79
C ASP A 301 17.65 20.67 -12.92
N ALA A 302 18.74 19.91 -12.77
CA ALA A 302 19.11 18.81 -13.67
C ALA A 302 18.23 17.55 -13.48
N GLY A 303 17.29 17.53 -12.54
CA GLY A 303 16.40 16.40 -12.28
C GLY A 303 17.06 15.22 -11.54
N HIS A 304 18.23 15.40 -10.94
CA HIS A 304 18.96 14.36 -10.20
C HIS A 304 18.36 14.13 -8.78
N HIS A 305 17.02 14.04 -8.71
CA HIS A 305 16.23 14.10 -7.46
C HIS A 305 16.40 12.90 -6.53
N THR A 306 17.05 11.82 -6.96
CA THR A 306 17.30 10.62 -6.12
C THR A 306 18.15 10.95 -4.89
N VAL A 307 19.06 11.93 -4.97
CA VAL A 307 19.88 12.31 -3.81
C VAL A 307 19.05 12.88 -2.65
N PHE A 308 17.91 13.51 -2.96
CA PHE A 308 16.94 14.02 -1.99
C PHE A 308 16.06 12.90 -1.39
N GLN A 309 16.30 11.63 -1.74
CA GLN A 309 15.73 10.47 -1.03
C GLN A 309 16.51 10.10 0.24
N HIS A 310 17.77 10.53 0.37
CA HIS A 310 18.58 10.28 1.56
C HIS A 310 18.17 11.13 2.77
N ALA A 311 17.55 12.30 2.53
CA ALA A 311 16.76 12.98 3.55
C ALA A 311 15.42 12.26 3.74
N SER A 312 15.00 12.04 4.99
CA SER A 312 13.67 11.56 5.33
C SER A 312 13.18 12.17 6.64
N PHE A 313 11.86 12.36 6.72
CA PHE A 313 11.18 13.07 7.79
C PHE A 313 9.98 12.24 8.27
N GLU A 314 9.89 12.01 9.57
CA GLU A 314 8.77 11.36 10.23
C GLU A 314 7.94 12.40 10.98
N PHE A 315 6.64 12.47 10.71
CA PHE A 315 5.68 13.37 11.35
C PHE A 315 4.69 12.57 12.20
N ALA A 316 4.28 13.14 13.34
CA ALA A 316 2.96 12.88 13.92
C ALA A 316 1.98 13.83 13.22
N LEU A 317 0.87 13.29 12.74
CA LEU A 317 -0.30 14.03 12.27
C LEU A 317 -1.48 13.66 13.18
N SER A 318 -2.20 14.66 13.69
CA SER A 318 -3.46 14.54 14.45
C SER A 318 -4.43 15.64 13.98
N GLY A 319 -5.73 15.49 14.20
CA GLY A 319 -6.72 16.47 13.70
C GLY A 319 -6.79 16.55 12.18
N VAL A 320 -6.58 15.41 11.50
CA VAL A 320 -6.70 15.27 10.03
C VAL A 320 -7.81 14.30 9.67
N SER A 321 -8.55 14.56 8.60
CA SER A 321 -9.72 13.78 8.16
C SER A 321 -9.34 12.43 7.55
N ARG A 322 -10.31 11.50 7.43
CA ARG A 322 -10.12 10.30 6.59
C ARG A 322 -9.99 10.66 5.12
N GLN A 323 -10.68 11.71 4.65
CA GLN A 323 -10.69 12.10 3.25
C GLN A 323 -9.35 12.67 2.76
N LEU A 324 -8.63 13.48 3.56
CA LEU A 324 -7.26 13.90 3.26
C LEU A 324 -6.31 12.70 3.16
N VAL A 325 -6.46 11.75 4.10
CA VAL A 325 -5.60 10.58 4.16
C VAL A 325 -5.84 9.64 2.98
N TRP A 326 -7.10 9.45 2.57
CA TRP A 326 -7.49 8.65 1.40
C TRP A 326 -7.09 9.31 0.06
N SER A 327 -7.56 10.54 -0.19
CA SER A 327 -7.39 11.20 -1.51
C SER A 327 -5.97 11.67 -1.79
N PHE A 328 -5.22 12.09 -0.76
CA PHE A 328 -3.97 12.82 -0.94
C PHE A 328 -2.77 12.12 -0.30
N LEU A 329 -2.75 11.93 1.04
CA LEU A 329 -1.57 11.41 1.73
C LEU A 329 -1.26 9.93 1.41
N HIS A 330 -2.28 9.14 1.02
CA HIS A 330 -2.10 7.76 0.55
C HIS A 330 -2.25 7.58 -0.98
N GLY A 331 -2.50 8.64 -1.75
CA GLY A 331 -2.79 8.55 -3.19
C GLY A 331 -1.61 8.11 -4.09
N PHE A 332 -0.42 7.91 -3.53
CA PHE A 332 0.81 7.55 -4.25
C PHE A 332 1.68 6.62 -3.38
N PRO A 333 2.56 5.75 -3.94
CA PRO A 333 3.18 4.68 -3.17
C PRO A 333 4.32 5.08 -2.22
N PHE A 334 4.85 6.31 -2.33
CA PHE A 334 6.16 6.69 -1.78
C PHE A 334 6.13 7.23 -0.33
N TYR A 335 5.34 6.62 0.55
CA TYR A 335 5.26 6.92 1.98
C TYR A 335 5.41 5.65 2.83
N ASN A 336 5.72 5.83 4.12
CA ASN A 336 5.45 4.82 5.16
C ASN A 336 4.53 5.40 6.24
N THR A 337 3.65 4.60 6.83
CA THR A 337 2.70 5.13 7.82
C THR A 337 1.99 4.07 8.68
N GLU A 338 1.80 4.41 9.96
CA GLU A 338 0.91 3.70 10.88
C GLU A 338 -0.24 4.63 11.29
N GLN A 339 -1.48 4.21 11.05
CA GLN A 339 -2.69 5.02 11.19
C GLN A 339 -3.65 4.40 12.22
N GLN A 340 -4.30 5.25 13.03
CA GLN A 340 -5.33 4.83 13.99
C GLN A 340 -6.50 4.12 13.26
N SER A 341 -6.75 2.85 13.63
CA SER A 341 -7.67 1.97 12.92
C SER A 341 -9.09 1.98 13.51
N GLN A 342 -10.07 2.43 12.73
CA GLN A 342 -11.51 2.33 13.01
C GLN A 342 -12.06 0.87 12.96
N ARG A 343 -11.18 -0.15 12.91
CA ARG A 343 -11.51 -1.57 13.12
C ARG A 343 -11.30 -2.03 14.57
N TYR A 344 -10.52 -1.26 15.34
CA TYR A 344 -10.03 -1.65 16.67
C TYR A 344 -10.11 -0.55 17.73
N VAL A 345 -10.28 0.70 17.30
CA VAL A 345 -10.50 1.87 18.16
C VAL A 345 -11.97 2.29 18.03
N LYS A 346 -12.67 2.37 19.17
CA LYS A 346 -14.04 2.86 19.27
C LYS A 346 -14.04 4.39 19.17
N LEU A 347 -15.04 4.95 18.50
CA LEU A 347 -15.13 6.39 18.24
C LEU A 347 -16.11 7.04 19.24
N ASP A 348 -15.70 7.10 20.50
CA ASP A 348 -16.50 7.65 21.60
C ASP A 348 -16.59 9.18 21.60
N GLU A 349 -15.61 9.86 21.00
CA GLU A 349 -15.56 11.31 20.82
C GLU A 349 -15.95 11.69 19.38
N VAL A 350 -16.70 12.77 19.22
CA VAL A 350 -17.12 13.32 17.90
C VAL A 350 -16.02 14.22 17.33
N ALA A 351 -14.85 13.63 17.11
CA ALA A 351 -13.71 14.30 16.50
C ALA A 351 -13.79 14.21 14.97
N ALA A 352 -14.02 15.34 14.31
CA ALA A 352 -14.16 15.42 12.86
C ALA A 352 -13.72 16.80 12.34
N HIS A 353 -13.12 16.83 11.15
CA HIS A 353 -12.71 18.07 10.49
C HIS A 353 -13.93 18.95 10.21
N VAL A 354 -13.83 20.25 10.48
CA VAL A 354 -14.82 21.28 10.13
C VAL A 354 -14.13 22.30 9.22
N PRO A 355 -14.51 22.42 7.93
CA PRO A 355 -13.94 23.43 7.05
C PRO A 355 -14.10 24.84 7.66
N PRO A 356 -13.03 25.65 7.73
CA PRO A 356 -13.01 26.83 8.59
C PRO A 356 -13.93 27.96 8.11
N ASP A 357 -14.14 28.06 6.79
CA ASP A 357 -14.86 29.16 6.15
C ASP A 357 -16.38 28.95 6.03
N LEU A 358 -16.94 27.95 6.73
CA LEU A 358 -18.38 27.69 6.73
C LEU A 358 -19.16 28.82 7.44
N GLY A 359 -19.95 29.56 6.66
CA GLY A 359 -20.93 30.52 7.19
C GLY A 359 -21.91 29.86 8.17
N SER A 360 -22.39 30.62 9.16
CA SER A 360 -23.08 30.10 10.37
C SER A 360 -24.17 29.05 10.11
N GLY A 361 -25.06 29.29 9.14
CA GLY A 361 -26.12 28.34 8.78
C GLY A 361 -25.60 27.05 8.13
N ALA A 362 -24.56 27.15 7.30
CA ALA A 362 -23.90 25.96 6.73
C ALA A 362 -23.12 25.20 7.80
N ARG A 363 -22.47 25.89 8.74
CA ARG A 363 -21.77 25.25 9.87
C ARG A 363 -22.74 24.50 10.80
N ALA A 364 -23.96 24.99 10.97
CA ALA A 364 -25.01 24.26 11.72
C ALA A 364 -25.41 22.97 10.99
N ASP A 365 -25.83 23.07 9.71
CA ASP A 365 -26.18 21.90 8.88
C ASP A 365 -25.07 20.84 8.82
N TYR A 366 -23.80 21.28 8.79
CA TYR A 366 -22.63 20.43 8.84
C TYR A 366 -22.52 19.70 10.20
N VAL A 367 -22.52 20.44 11.31
CA VAL A 367 -22.36 19.90 12.66
C VAL A 367 -23.48 18.93 13.02
N ASP A 368 -24.72 19.26 12.69
CA ASP A 368 -25.88 18.39 12.94
C ASP A 368 -25.76 17.04 12.20
N ALA A 369 -25.25 17.05 10.96
CA ALA A 369 -24.99 15.83 10.20
C ALA A 369 -23.89 14.96 10.81
N ILE A 370 -22.77 15.57 11.23
CA ILE A 370 -21.68 14.86 11.93
C ILE A 370 -22.20 14.23 13.24
N GLU A 371 -22.98 14.98 14.03
CA GLU A 371 -23.59 14.47 15.26
C GLU A 371 -24.54 13.29 15.00
N CYS A 372 -25.42 13.39 14.00
CA CYS A 372 -26.36 12.33 13.62
C CYS A 372 -25.64 11.04 13.20
N SER A 373 -24.55 11.15 12.43
CA SER A 373 -23.73 10.00 12.07
C SER A 373 -23.12 9.28 13.28
N TRP A 374 -22.69 10.02 14.32
CA TRP A 374 -22.16 9.41 15.55
C TRP A 374 -23.26 8.78 16.41
N LYS A 375 -24.45 9.40 16.49
CA LYS A 375 -25.64 8.83 17.14
C LYS A 375 -26.03 7.48 16.49
N ALA A 376 -26.03 7.43 15.16
CA ALA A 376 -26.25 6.20 14.40
C ALA A 376 -25.15 5.15 14.60
N TYR A 377 -23.87 5.55 14.61
CA TYR A 377 -22.74 4.65 14.89
C TYR A 377 -22.84 3.98 16.27
N ALA A 378 -23.22 4.74 17.31
CA ALA A 378 -23.40 4.21 18.66
C ALA A 378 -24.55 3.18 18.71
N GLU A 379 -25.68 3.49 18.07
CA GLU A 379 -26.86 2.60 18.01
C GLU A 379 -26.59 1.33 17.18
N LEU A 380 -25.94 1.45 16.02
CA LEU A 380 -25.49 0.29 15.24
C LEU A 380 -24.50 -0.57 16.03
N THR A 381 -23.54 0.03 16.74
CA THR A 381 -22.60 -0.70 17.61
C THR A 381 -23.34 -1.48 18.69
N ARG A 382 -24.37 -0.88 19.32
CA ARG A 382 -25.21 -1.52 20.34
C ARG A 382 -25.99 -2.71 19.79
N ARG A 383 -26.57 -2.59 18.59
CA ARG A 383 -27.36 -3.66 17.94
C ARG A 383 -26.49 -4.80 17.39
N LEU A 384 -25.36 -4.47 16.77
CA LEU A 384 -24.48 -5.45 16.12
C LEU A 384 -23.66 -6.28 17.11
N THR A 385 -23.37 -5.78 18.32
CA THR A 385 -22.53 -6.48 19.31
C THR A 385 -23.10 -7.84 19.75
N PRO A 386 -24.41 -7.99 20.06
CA PRO A 386 -25.03 -9.30 20.25
C PRO A 386 -24.89 -10.24 19.05
N VAL A 387 -25.12 -9.74 17.82
CA VAL A 387 -25.10 -10.52 16.58
C VAL A 387 -23.69 -11.06 16.30
N THR A 388 -22.67 -10.20 16.34
CA THR A 388 -21.27 -10.62 16.13
C THR A 388 -20.79 -11.55 17.24
N HIS A 389 -21.27 -11.37 18.49
CA HIS A 389 -20.98 -12.27 19.59
C HIS A 389 -21.56 -13.67 19.37
N GLU A 390 -22.81 -13.81 18.91
CA GLU A 390 -23.39 -15.12 18.60
C GLU A 390 -22.60 -15.84 17.50
N ILE A 391 -22.31 -15.15 16.40
CA ILE A 391 -21.59 -15.75 15.26
C ILE A 391 -20.18 -16.18 15.69
N LEU A 392 -19.44 -15.36 16.46
CA LEU A 392 -18.13 -15.75 17.00
C LEU A 392 -18.23 -16.91 17.99
N ALA A 393 -19.19 -16.90 18.92
CA ALA A 393 -19.38 -17.99 19.88
C ALA A 393 -19.66 -19.34 19.19
N ARG A 394 -20.45 -19.32 18.10
CA ARG A 394 -20.74 -20.47 17.23
C ARG A 394 -19.49 -20.93 16.47
N LEU A 395 -18.78 -20.02 15.79
CA LEU A 395 -17.55 -20.33 15.05
C LEU A 395 -16.45 -20.90 15.94
N TRP A 396 -16.24 -20.30 17.11
CA TRP A 396 -15.15 -20.64 18.03
C TRP A 396 -15.50 -21.79 18.98
N ARG A 397 -16.73 -22.31 18.90
CA ARG A 397 -17.25 -23.45 19.68
C ARG A 397 -17.14 -23.21 21.19
N LEU A 398 -17.71 -22.08 21.63
CA LEU A 398 -17.72 -21.64 23.03
C LEU A 398 -18.43 -22.65 23.94
N ASP A 399 -19.45 -23.34 23.43
CA ASP A 399 -20.11 -24.51 24.04
C ASP A 399 -19.12 -25.57 24.55
N ARG A 400 -18.02 -25.77 23.80
CA ARG A 400 -16.97 -26.77 24.09
C ARG A 400 -15.74 -26.17 24.79
N ARG A 401 -15.73 -24.86 25.04
CA ARG A 401 -14.56 -24.10 25.53
C ARG A 401 -14.90 -23.23 26.75
N LYS A 402 -15.29 -23.90 27.85
CA LYS A 402 -15.81 -23.33 29.11
C LYS A 402 -14.83 -22.44 29.93
N ALA A 403 -13.73 -21.96 29.37
CA ALA A 403 -12.77 -21.13 30.08
C ALA A 403 -13.23 -19.66 30.15
N LYS A 404 -13.42 -19.13 31.37
CA LYS A 404 -13.91 -17.74 31.60
C LYS A 404 -13.08 -16.65 30.89
N ALA A 405 -11.77 -16.88 30.73
CA ALA A 405 -10.88 -16.00 29.97
C ALA A 405 -11.13 -16.02 28.45
N PHE A 406 -11.53 -17.17 27.89
CA PHE A 406 -11.84 -17.31 26.46
C PHE A 406 -13.14 -16.57 26.09
N GLY A 407 -14.16 -16.65 26.95
CA GLY A 407 -15.40 -15.87 26.79
C GLY A 407 -15.18 -14.35 26.82
N LYS A 408 -14.31 -13.84 27.73
CA LYS A 408 -13.92 -12.42 27.75
C LYS A 408 -13.25 -11.97 26.44
N ASN A 409 -12.43 -12.82 25.82
CA ASN A 409 -11.82 -12.51 24.53
C ASN A 409 -12.85 -12.47 23.40
N ILE A 410 -13.84 -13.39 23.39
CA ILE A 410 -14.92 -13.38 22.38
C ILE A 410 -15.74 -12.10 22.46
N ALA A 411 -16.11 -11.64 23.66
CA ALA A 411 -16.83 -10.37 23.82
C ALA A 411 -16.06 -9.17 23.22
N ARG A 412 -14.73 -9.12 23.42
CA ARG A 412 -13.86 -8.07 22.85
C ARG A 412 -13.72 -8.17 21.33
N GLU A 413 -13.60 -9.36 20.76
CA GLU A 413 -13.55 -9.52 19.29
C GLU A 413 -14.93 -9.32 18.64
N ALA A 414 -16.03 -9.54 19.38
CA ALA A 414 -17.39 -9.22 18.96
C ALA A 414 -17.63 -7.70 18.89
N GLU A 415 -17.26 -6.96 19.94
CA GLU A 415 -17.29 -5.50 19.96
C GLU A 415 -16.47 -4.91 18.80
N LYS A 416 -15.24 -5.40 18.59
CA LYS A 416 -14.42 -5.03 17.42
C LYS A 416 -15.12 -5.28 16.09
N LYS A 417 -15.79 -6.42 15.93
CA LYS A 417 -16.54 -6.73 14.71
C LYS A 417 -17.80 -5.86 14.56
N ALA A 418 -18.46 -5.49 15.66
CA ALA A 418 -19.58 -4.56 15.65
C ALA A 418 -19.14 -3.15 15.23
N ILE A 419 -18.08 -2.58 15.83
CA ILE A 419 -17.54 -1.28 15.39
C ILE A 419 -16.93 -1.35 13.99
N GLU A 420 -16.39 -2.51 13.57
CA GLU A 420 -15.85 -2.70 12.23
C GLU A 420 -16.91 -2.54 11.13
N THR A 421 -18.16 -2.86 11.46
CA THR A 421 -19.33 -2.71 10.59
C THR A 421 -20.08 -1.39 10.84
N ALA A 422 -20.29 -1.00 12.09
CA ALA A 422 -21.02 0.22 12.45
C ALA A 422 -20.33 1.49 11.93
N ARG A 423 -18.99 1.52 11.79
CA ARG A 423 -18.25 2.69 11.30
C ARG A 423 -18.60 3.12 9.87
N TYR A 424 -19.43 2.37 9.14
CA TYR A 424 -19.84 2.72 7.78
C TYR A 424 -20.66 4.01 7.73
N VAL A 425 -21.44 4.33 8.78
CA VAL A 425 -22.17 5.63 8.85
C VAL A 425 -21.31 6.80 9.31
N ILE A 426 -20.10 6.55 9.84
CA ILE A 426 -19.18 7.62 10.29
C ILE A 426 -18.68 8.41 9.07
N PRO A 427 -18.72 9.76 9.10
CA PRO A 427 -18.40 10.60 7.96
C PRO A 427 -16.91 10.60 7.65
N ILE A 428 -16.54 10.86 6.39
CA ILE A 428 -15.14 10.94 5.95
C ILE A 428 -14.39 12.17 6.52
N ALA A 429 -15.11 13.14 7.10
CA ALA A 429 -14.61 14.17 8.01
C ALA A 429 -13.88 13.60 9.25
N CYS A 430 -14.25 12.38 9.70
CA CYS A 430 -13.82 11.82 10.98
C CYS A 430 -12.30 11.86 11.14
N HIS A 431 -11.85 12.35 12.30
CA HIS A 431 -10.43 12.52 12.56
C HIS A 431 -9.66 11.19 12.62
N THR A 432 -8.37 11.31 12.37
CA THR A 432 -7.38 10.27 12.58
C THR A 432 -6.11 10.84 13.19
N ALA A 433 -5.33 9.96 13.81
CA ALA A 433 -3.95 10.21 14.12
C ALA A 433 -3.07 9.18 13.39
N MET A 434 -1.91 9.61 12.93
CA MET A 434 -0.97 8.74 12.21
C MET A 434 0.49 9.18 12.40
N VAL A 435 1.40 8.21 12.34
CA VAL A 435 2.81 8.44 12.04
C VAL A 435 2.94 8.42 10.52
N TYR A 436 3.55 9.43 9.92
CA TYR A 436 3.72 9.55 8.47
C TYR A 436 5.18 9.86 8.14
N THR A 437 5.84 8.96 7.40
CA THR A 437 7.25 9.08 7.01
C THR A 437 7.36 9.26 5.51
N VAL A 438 8.04 10.34 5.09
CA VAL A 438 8.31 10.66 3.68
C VAL A 438 9.76 11.03 3.47
N SER A 439 10.29 10.75 2.28
CA SER A 439 11.61 11.25 1.89
C SER A 439 11.55 12.72 1.44
N GLY A 440 12.70 13.40 1.42
CA GLY A 440 12.79 14.82 1.08
C GLY A 440 12.16 15.18 -0.27
N ILE A 441 12.48 14.41 -1.32
CA ILE A 441 11.85 14.59 -2.64
C ILE A 441 10.33 14.34 -2.62
N VAL A 442 9.83 13.47 -1.75
CA VAL A 442 8.38 13.26 -1.60
C VAL A 442 7.74 14.47 -0.93
N LEU A 443 8.40 15.11 0.05
CA LEU A 443 7.90 16.34 0.64
C LEU A 443 7.91 17.53 -0.35
N HIS A 444 8.92 17.64 -1.24
CA HIS A 444 8.86 18.58 -2.37
C HIS A 444 7.67 18.31 -3.32
N ARG A 445 7.37 17.04 -3.60
CA ARG A 445 6.21 16.66 -4.44
C ARG A 445 4.88 16.97 -3.76
N LEU A 446 4.75 16.70 -2.46
CA LEU A 446 3.60 17.12 -1.66
C LEU A 446 3.45 18.65 -1.67
N ARG A 447 4.54 19.41 -1.49
CA ARG A 447 4.56 20.89 -1.59
C ARG A 447 4.09 21.37 -2.96
N ARG A 448 4.53 20.74 -4.06
CA ARG A 448 4.08 21.09 -5.42
C ARG A 448 2.60 20.79 -5.64
N MET A 449 2.09 19.69 -5.07
CA MET A 449 0.74 19.18 -5.33
C MET A 449 -0.34 19.63 -4.33
N LEU A 450 -0.04 20.43 -3.30
CA LEU A 450 -0.95 20.70 -2.16
C LEU A 450 -2.29 21.40 -2.46
N ARG A 451 -2.60 21.74 -3.72
CA ARG A 451 -3.92 22.24 -4.16
C ARG A 451 -4.68 21.27 -5.10
N VAL A 452 -4.16 20.06 -5.30
CA VAL A 452 -4.71 19.04 -6.20
C VAL A 452 -5.59 18.06 -5.42
N GLY A 453 -6.67 17.60 -6.05
CA GLY A 453 -7.60 16.62 -5.48
C GLY A 453 -8.83 17.23 -4.80
N ASP A 454 -9.51 16.42 -3.98
CA ASP A 454 -10.79 16.77 -3.32
C ASP A 454 -10.64 17.63 -2.06
N VAL A 455 -9.41 17.90 -1.59
CA VAL A 455 -9.10 18.43 -0.24
C VAL A 455 -8.11 19.60 -0.22
N PRO A 456 -8.14 20.56 -1.16
CA PRO A 456 -7.07 21.54 -1.34
C PRO A 456 -6.80 22.44 -0.12
N GLU A 457 -7.81 22.70 0.72
CA GLU A 457 -7.69 23.49 1.95
C GLU A 457 -6.91 22.73 3.04
N GLU A 458 -7.34 21.50 3.35
CA GLU A 458 -6.77 20.69 4.43
C GLU A 458 -5.36 20.23 4.07
N SER A 459 -5.13 19.84 2.81
CA SER A 459 -3.81 19.49 2.29
C SER A 459 -2.85 20.68 2.28
N SER A 460 -3.31 21.89 1.95
CA SER A 460 -2.50 23.11 2.08
C SER A 460 -2.05 23.35 3.52
N ARG A 461 -2.95 23.23 4.51
CA ARG A 461 -2.63 23.43 5.94
C ARG A 461 -1.69 22.36 6.49
N VAL A 462 -1.92 21.09 6.15
CA VAL A 462 -1.08 19.98 6.63
C VAL A 462 0.30 20.03 5.98
N VAL A 463 0.39 20.12 4.65
CA VAL A 463 1.68 20.16 3.95
C VAL A 463 2.46 21.43 4.27
N GLY A 464 1.79 22.59 4.39
CA GLY A 464 2.41 23.83 4.83
C GLY A 464 3.13 23.65 6.17
N ARG A 465 2.42 23.14 7.20
CA ARG A 465 3.01 22.87 8.52
C ARG A 465 4.11 21.81 8.50
N MET A 466 4.06 20.83 7.58
CA MET A 466 5.15 19.86 7.37
C MET A 466 6.40 20.51 6.77
N VAL A 467 6.23 21.40 5.78
CA VAL A 467 7.31 22.17 5.13
C VAL A 467 7.95 23.13 6.13
N GLU A 468 7.16 23.95 6.82
CA GLU A 468 7.64 24.85 7.87
C GLU A 468 8.46 24.13 8.94
N ALA A 469 8.06 22.91 9.32
CA ALA A 469 8.77 22.11 10.34
C ALA A 469 10.14 21.63 9.87
N VAL A 470 10.36 21.53 8.55
CA VAL A 470 11.66 21.24 7.95
C VAL A 470 12.44 22.52 7.64
N GLU A 471 11.79 23.61 7.25
CA GLU A 471 12.44 24.93 7.08
C GLU A 471 13.00 25.46 8.42
N ARG A 472 12.34 25.15 9.56
CA ARG A 472 12.87 25.41 10.91
C ARG A 472 14.09 24.55 11.30
N LEU A 473 14.40 23.50 10.53
CA LEU A 473 15.56 22.61 10.72
C LEU A 473 16.69 22.96 9.76
N ASP A 474 16.38 23.11 8.47
CA ASP A 474 17.35 23.39 7.39
C ASP A 474 16.71 24.35 6.36
N PRO A 475 16.84 25.68 6.55
CA PRO A 475 16.12 26.68 5.75
C PRO A 475 16.39 26.59 4.23
N ASP A 476 17.61 26.24 3.82
CA ASP A 476 17.96 26.13 2.41
C ASP A 476 17.20 24.99 1.70
N PHE A 477 16.72 23.98 2.43
CA PHE A 477 16.10 22.78 1.86
C PHE A 477 14.89 23.10 0.96
N PHE A 478 14.13 24.15 1.28
CA PHE A 478 13.01 24.64 0.46
C PHE A 478 13.20 26.08 -0.07
N ALA A 479 14.19 26.82 0.43
CA ALA A 479 14.50 28.19 -0.02
C ALA A 479 15.49 28.24 -1.21
N ARG A 480 16.33 27.21 -1.41
CA ARG A 480 17.28 27.14 -2.53
C ARG A 480 16.83 26.25 -3.67
N VAL A 481 15.94 25.29 -3.42
CA VAL A 481 15.53 24.26 -4.38
C VAL A 481 14.06 23.89 -4.26
N GLY A 482 13.47 23.44 -5.37
CA GLY A 482 12.09 22.99 -5.45
C GLY A 482 11.08 24.09 -5.75
N ASP A 483 10.20 23.78 -6.70
CA ASP A 483 9.12 24.67 -7.15
C ASP A 483 8.17 25.09 -6.02
N PRO A 484 7.48 26.24 -6.14
CA PRO A 484 6.31 26.56 -5.34
C PRO A 484 5.16 25.57 -5.60
N PRO A 485 4.07 25.59 -4.80
CA PRO A 485 2.84 24.91 -5.13
C PRO A 485 2.33 25.20 -6.55
N LEU A 486 1.56 24.28 -7.12
CA LEU A 486 0.75 24.55 -8.32
C LEU A 486 -0.27 25.66 -8.00
N GLU A 487 -0.43 26.60 -8.93
CA GLU A 487 -1.54 27.55 -8.88
C GLU A 487 -2.80 26.89 -9.44
N ASP A 488 -3.98 27.37 -9.02
CA ASP A 488 -5.27 26.72 -9.26
C ASP A 488 -5.62 26.56 -10.76
N ALA A 489 -5.01 27.38 -11.62
CA ALA A 489 -5.13 27.32 -13.08
C ALA A 489 -4.19 26.29 -13.74
N ASP A 490 -3.11 25.85 -13.06
CA ASP A 490 -2.19 24.81 -13.50
C ASP A 490 -2.68 23.39 -13.11
N VAL A 491 -3.71 23.29 -12.26
CA VAL A 491 -4.30 22.02 -11.81
C VAL A 491 -5.15 21.42 -12.94
N VAL A 492 -4.57 20.46 -13.66
CA VAL A 492 -5.13 19.86 -14.89
C VAL A 492 -6.53 19.30 -14.67
N GLU A 493 -6.77 18.63 -13.54
CA GLU A 493 -8.06 18.01 -13.21
C GLU A 493 -9.17 19.06 -13.01
N ARG A 494 -8.81 20.24 -12.47
CA ARG A 494 -9.72 21.36 -12.27
C ARG A 494 -10.02 22.11 -13.56
N ALA A 495 -9.02 22.22 -14.46
CA ALA A 495 -9.19 22.78 -15.78
C ALA A 495 -9.98 21.84 -16.73
N ALA A 496 -9.84 20.52 -16.57
CA ALA A 496 -10.54 19.52 -17.37
C ALA A 496 -12.00 19.32 -16.93
N ALA A 497 -12.29 19.40 -15.64
CA ALA A 497 -13.65 19.36 -15.10
C ALA A 497 -13.80 20.27 -13.86
N PRO A 498 -14.77 21.20 -13.83
CA PRO A 498 -15.13 21.90 -12.60
C PRO A 498 -15.69 20.91 -11.57
N ALA A 499 -15.63 21.28 -10.30
CA ALA A 499 -16.25 20.50 -9.23
C ALA A 499 -17.79 20.68 -9.24
N GLY A 500 -18.52 19.67 -8.79
CA GLY A 500 -19.99 19.69 -8.76
C GLY A 500 -20.60 18.32 -8.43
N PRO A 501 -21.94 18.21 -8.37
CA PRO A 501 -22.62 16.93 -8.24
C PRO A 501 -22.28 16.00 -9.41
N GLY A 502 -21.97 14.75 -9.12
CA GLY A 502 -21.71 13.73 -10.14
C GLY A 502 -22.99 13.30 -10.86
N ASP A 503 -22.85 12.94 -12.14
CA ASP A 503 -23.95 12.43 -12.96
C ASP A 503 -24.35 11.00 -12.54
N PRO A 504 -25.61 10.76 -12.09
CA PRO A 504 -26.11 9.43 -11.78
C PRO A 504 -26.02 8.46 -12.97
N ALA A 505 -26.12 8.93 -14.22
CA ALA A 505 -26.02 8.08 -15.40
C ALA A 505 -24.59 7.53 -15.61
N VAL A 506 -23.55 8.29 -15.22
CA VAL A 506 -22.16 7.79 -15.21
C VAL A 506 -21.97 6.72 -14.14
N CYS A 507 -22.55 6.92 -12.95
CA CYS A 507 -22.54 5.92 -11.88
C CYS A 507 -23.27 4.63 -12.29
N GLU A 508 -24.44 4.74 -12.91
CA GLU A 508 -25.23 3.62 -13.40
C GLU A 508 -24.54 2.88 -14.56
N ALA A 509 -23.91 3.61 -15.50
CA ALA A 509 -23.15 3.02 -16.60
C ALA A 509 -21.92 2.26 -16.11
N PHE A 510 -21.20 2.80 -15.11
CA PHE A 510 -20.07 2.11 -14.48
C PHE A 510 -20.53 0.84 -13.75
N ASP A 511 -21.63 0.91 -12.98
CA ASP A 511 -22.15 -0.22 -12.21
C ASP A 511 -22.69 -1.33 -13.14
N LYS A 512 -23.36 -0.97 -14.24
CA LYS A 512 -23.69 -1.90 -15.34
C LYS A 512 -22.44 -2.55 -15.92
N SER A 513 -21.34 -1.82 -16.04
CA SER A 513 -20.08 -2.36 -16.57
C SER A 513 -19.37 -3.36 -15.64
N LEU A 514 -19.76 -3.47 -14.36
CA LEU A 514 -19.23 -4.47 -13.44
C LEU A 514 -19.85 -5.87 -13.62
N ASP A 515 -20.96 -6.00 -14.35
CA ASP A 515 -21.65 -7.29 -14.57
C ASP A 515 -21.94 -8.02 -13.24
N GLY A 516 -22.54 -7.31 -12.28
CA GLY A 516 -22.94 -7.84 -10.97
C GLY A 516 -21.81 -8.13 -9.97
N ARG A 517 -20.56 -7.74 -10.26
CA ARG A 517 -19.39 -7.98 -9.39
C ARG A 517 -18.98 -6.74 -8.59
N LEU A 518 -18.20 -6.94 -7.52
CA LEU A 518 -17.47 -5.87 -6.82
C LEU A 518 -16.14 -5.56 -7.53
N SER A 519 -15.52 -6.57 -8.14
CA SER A 519 -14.27 -6.45 -8.90
C SER A 519 -14.38 -7.27 -10.20
N ARG A 520 -14.23 -6.63 -11.36
CA ARG A 520 -14.32 -7.23 -12.70
C ARG A 520 -12.98 -7.11 -13.43
N LEU A 521 -12.44 -8.20 -13.95
CA LEU A 521 -11.27 -8.18 -14.83
C LEU A 521 -11.64 -7.51 -16.16
N ILE A 522 -10.88 -6.48 -16.56
CA ILE A 522 -11.11 -5.72 -17.80
C ILE A 522 -9.94 -5.79 -18.80
N ASP A 523 -8.71 -6.07 -18.35
CA ASP A 523 -7.55 -6.32 -19.23
C ASP A 523 -6.52 -7.24 -18.55
N TYR A 524 -5.74 -7.99 -19.34
CA TYR A 524 -4.71 -8.91 -18.85
C TYR A 524 -3.64 -9.28 -19.89
N SER A 525 -2.43 -9.62 -19.43
CA SER A 525 -1.35 -10.10 -20.29
C SER A 525 -1.63 -11.50 -20.86
N VAL A 526 -2.25 -11.59 -22.04
CA VAL A 526 -2.73 -12.83 -22.70
C VAL A 526 -1.72 -14.00 -22.80
N ARG A 527 -0.41 -13.71 -22.81
CA ARG A 527 0.68 -14.71 -22.84
C ARG A 527 1.47 -14.81 -21.52
N ALA A 528 0.83 -14.51 -20.40
CA ALA A 528 1.48 -14.50 -19.09
C ALA A 528 2.17 -15.83 -18.72
N PRO A 529 1.56 -17.03 -18.93
CA PRO A 529 2.20 -18.29 -18.55
C PRO A 529 3.50 -18.55 -19.32
N GLU A 530 3.50 -18.31 -20.64
CA GLU A 530 4.66 -18.55 -21.49
C GLU A 530 5.77 -17.53 -21.20
N VAL A 531 5.41 -16.24 -21.03
CA VAL A 531 6.37 -15.17 -20.74
C VAL A 531 7.03 -15.35 -19.38
N ILE A 532 6.30 -15.81 -18.35
CA ILE A 532 6.89 -16.15 -17.05
C ILE A 532 7.81 -17.37 -17.18
N ALA A 533 7.38 -18.43 -17.88
CA ALA A 533 8.20 -19.63 -18.07
C ALA A 533 9.52 -19.31 -18.79
N ASP A 534 9.47 -18.55 -19.89
CA ASP A 534 10.65 -18.09 -20.62
C ASP A 534 11.52 -17.17 -19.75
N ALA A 535 10.95 -16.24 -18.99
CA ALA A 535 11.72 -15.40 -18.07
C ALA A 535 12.43 -16.24 -16.98
N VAL A 536 11.80 -17.30 -16.48
CA VAL A 536 12.43 -18.28 -15.56
C VAL A 536 13.61 -18.99 -16.23
N ARG A 537 13.43 -19.49 -17.46
CA ARG A 537 14.52 -20.11 -18.25
C ARG A 537 15.71 -19.17 -18.41
N HIS A 538 15.45 -17.91 -18.76
CA HIS A 538 16.49 -16.90 -18.95
C HIS A 538 17.20 -16.51 -17.65
N VAL A 539 16.47 -16.34 -16.53
CA VAL A 539 17.05 -16.05 -15.21
C VAL A 539 17.94 -17.20 -14.69
N LEU A 540 17.61 -18.45 -15.03
CA LEU A 540 18.36 -19.64 -14.61
C LEU A 540 19.42 -20.11 -15.61
N GLY A 541 19.44 -19.60 -16.85
CA GLY A 541 20.25 -20.13 -17.94
C GLY A 541 19.88 -21.56 -18.36
N ARG A 542 18.61 -21.96 -18.14
CA ARG A 542 18.11 -23.34 -18.28
C ARG A 542 16.98 -23.41 -19.31
N ILE A 543 17.37 -23.45 -20.59
CA ILE A 543 16.45 -23.53 -21.74
C ILE A 543 15.70 -24.88 -21.82
N ASP A 544 16.20 -25.90 -21.12
CA ASP A 544 15.72 -27.28 -21.11
C ASP A 544 14.52 -27.54 -20.17
N LEU A 545 14.15 -26.58 -19.32
CA LEU A 545 12.98 -26.68 -18.43
C LEU A 545 11.68 -26.70 -19.25
N GLY A 546 10.74 -27.58 -18.90
CA GLY A 546 9.36 -27.51 -19.39
C GLY A 546 8.58 -26.32 -18.77
N ASP A 547 7.50 -25.87 -19.40
CA ASP A 547 6.73 -24.72 -18.89
C ASP A 547 6.19 -24.97 -17.47
N ASP A 548 5.68 -26.18 -17.19
CA ASP A 548 5.17 -26.52 -15.85
C ASP A 548 6.28 -26.56 -14.79
N GLU A 549 7.48 -27.00 -15.16
CA GLU A 549 8.64 -27.00 -14.26
C GLU A 549 9.10 -25.56 -13.97
N ALA A 550 9.19 -24.73 -15.02
CA ALA A 550 9.52 -23.31 -14.91
C ALA A 550 8.51 -22.53 -14.06
N LEU A 551 7.20 -22.75 -14.25
CA LEU A 551 6.15 -22.13 -13.44
C LEU A 551 6.13 -22.64 -11.99
N SER A 552 6.30 -23.95 -11.77
CA SER A 552 6.34 -24.53 -10.41
C SER A 552 7.46 -23.94 -9.55
N LEU A 553 8.61 -23.63 -10.17
CA LEU A 553 9.75 -22.97 -9.50
C LEU A 553 9.45 -21.55 -8.99
N VAL A 554 8.36 -20.90 -9.43
CA VAL A 554 7.93 -19.57 -8.95
C VAL A 554 6.55 -19.54 -8.29
N LEU A 555 5.76 -20.63 -8.38
CA LEU A 555 4.37 -20.65 -7.92
C LEU A 555 4.04 -21.75 -6.90
N ASP A 556 4.69 -22.93 -6.88
CA ASP A 556 4.43 -23.92 -5.82
C ASP A 556 5.25 -23.62 -4.57
N PRO A 557 4.63 -23.32 -3.41
CA PRO A 557 5.34 -23.21 -2.14
C PRO A 557 6.02 -24.52 -1.69
N GLY A 558 5.72 -25.66 -2.33
CA GLY A 558 6.46 -26.92 -2.18
C GLY A 558 7.82 -26.93 -2.90
N CYS A 559 7.94 -26.23 -4.03
CA CYS A 559 9.20 -26.06 -4.76
C CYS A 559 9.98 -24.81 -4.29
N ASN A 560 9.26 -23.74 -3.91
CA ASN A 560 9.84 -22.43 -3.64
C ASN A 560 9.45 -21.90 -2.26
N HIS A 561 10.40 -21.99 -1.32
CA HIS A 561 10.20 -21.54 0.06
C HIS A 561 10.08 -20.01 0.24
N TYR A 562 10.36 -19.18 -0.78
CA TYR A 562 10.14 -17.72 -0.65
C TYR A 562 8.65 -17.38 -0.49
N LEU A 563 7.76 -18.19 -1.08
CA LEU A 563 6.30 -18.15 -0.88
C LEU A 563 5.87 -18.52 0.57
N LEU A 564 6.80 -19.06 1.37
CA LEU A 564 6.61 -19.42 2.78
C LEU A 564 7.37 -18.49 3.74
N ASP A 565 8.06 -17.47 3.24
CA ASP A 565 8.77 -16.51 4.08
C ASP A 565 7.80 -15.50 4.72
N LYS A 566 8.20 -14.90 5.84
CA LYS A 566 7.42 -13.86 6.55
C LYS A 566 7.86 -12.45 6.18
N LEU A 567 9.04 -12.29 5.57
CA LEU A 567 9.62 -11.01 5.17
C LEU A 567 9.25 -10.61 3.74
N ASN A 568 8.38 -11.38 3.06
CA ASN A 568 7.92 -11.12 1.69
C ASN A 568 9.07 -10.95 0.66
N VAL A 569 10.10 -11.80 0.74
CA VAL A 569 11.37 -11.66 0.01
C VAL A 569 11.26 -11.81 -1.52
N SER A 570 10.07 -12.07 -2.06
CA SER A 570 9.79 -12.31 -3.47
C SER A 570 10.25 -11.16 -4.39
N THR A 571 10.17 -9.90 -3.96
CA THR A 571 10.70 -8.77 -4.76
C THR A 571 12.22 -8.80 -4.89
N HIS A 572 12.94 -9.34 -3.90
CA HIS A 572 14.41 -9.41 -3.89
C HIS A 572 14.95 -10.60 -4.68
N SER A 573 14.21 -11.71 -4.76
CA SER A 573 14.61 -12.90 -5.55
C SER A 573 14.55 -12.62 -7.07
N PRO A 574 15.65 -12.82 -7.83
CA PRO A 574 15.64 -12.67 -9.29
C PRO A 574 14.63 -13.57 -9.97
N LEU A 575 14.42 -14.78 -9.43
CA LEU A 575 13.51 -15.77 -9.97
C LEU A 575 12.05 -15.37 -9.76
N MET A 576 11.70 -14.86 -8.57
CA MET A 576 10.33 -14.42 -8.27
C MET A 576 9.93 -13.14 -9.03
N ARG A 577 10.90 -12.30 -9.42
CA ARG A 577 10.63 -11.12 -10.25
C ARG A 577 10.10 -11.45 -11.65
N THR A 578 10.19 -12.68 -12.13
CA THR A 578 9.56 -13.08 -13.42
C THR A 578 8.04 -12.93 -13.38
N LEU A 579 7.42 -13.09 -12.20
CA LEU A 579 5.98 -12.85 -11.98
C LEU A 579 5.58 -11.38 -12.24
N ALA A 580 6.54 -10.45 -12.30
CA ALA A 580 6.25 -9.06 -12.64
C ALA A 580 5.83 -8.86 -14.12
N HIS A 581 6.04 -9.85 -15.00
CA HIS A 581 5.71 -9.78 -16.43
C HIS A 581 4.25 -10.10 -16.76
N ALA A 582 3.45 -10.55 -15.78
CA ALA A 582 2.03 -10.77 -15.94
C ALA A 582 1.25 -9.63 -15.28
N HIS A 583 0.52 -8.85 -16.08
CA HIS A 583 -0.30 -7.73 -15.61
C HIS A 583 -1.79 -8.06 -15.69
N TYR A 584 -2.56 -7.51 -14.75
CA TYR A 584 -4.02 -7.57 -14.74
C TYR A 584 -4.57 -6.20 -14.32
N THR A 585 -5.70 -5.81 -14.93
CA THR A 585 -6.45 -4.59 -14.59
C THR A 585 -7.89 -4.94 -14.27
N PHE A 586 -8.37 -4.46 -13.13
CA PHE A 586 -9.72 -4.69 -12.62
C PHE A 586 -10.48 -3.37 -12.48
N ARG A 587 -11.76 -3.36 -12.83
CA ARG A 587 -12.70 -2.29 -12.48
C ARG A 587 -13.45 -2.67 -11.21
N LYS A 588 -13.65 -1.73 -10.27
CA LYS A 588 -14.25 -2.00 -8.95
C LYS A 588 -15.28 -0.98 -8.50
N LYS A 589 -16.26 -1.46 -7.71
CA LYS A 589 -17.07 -0.66 -6.77
C LYS A 589 -16.82 -1.18 -5.36
N LEU A 590 -16.41 -0.29 -4.45
CA LEU A 590 -16.18 -0.57 -3.03
C LEU A 590 -16.68 0.60 -2.18
N SER A 591 -16.95 0.39 -0.90
CA SER A 591 -17.06 1.49 0.07
C SER A 591 -15.72 2.22 0.22
N HIS A 592 -15.76 3.52 0.53
CA HIS A 592 -14.59 4.33 0.90
C HIS A 592 -13.76 3.65 2.00
N THR A 593 -14.42 3.03 2.98
CA THR A 593 -13.76 2.32 4.07
C THR A 593 -13.15 0.96 3.68
N ALA A 594 -13.68 0.28 2.65
CA ALA A 594 -13.05 -0.90 2.06
C ALA A 594 -11.82 -0.52 1.21
N ASP A 595 -11.94 0.46 0.32
CA ASP A 595 -10.83 0.93 -0.51
C ASP A 595 -9.72 1.60 0.31
N SER A 596 -10.06 2.25 1.42
CA SER A 596 -9.09 2.72 2.42
C SER A 596 -8.18 1.61 2.98
N GLN A 597 -8.58 0.34 2.90
CA GLN A 597 -7.73 -0.82 3.17
C GLN A 597 -7.09 -1.43 1.91
N ASP A 598 -7.61 -1.19 0.70
CA ASP A 598 -7.06 -1.72 -0.54
C ASP A 598 -5.86 -0.88 -1.02
N GLN A 599 -5.96 0.46 -0.95
CA GLN A 599 -4.89 1.43 -1.25
C GLN A 599 -3.56 1.19 -0.52
N ARG A 600 -3.59 0.44 0.59
CA ARG A 600 -2.38 0.09 1.37
C ARG A 600 -1.48 -0.91 0.63
N HIS A 601 -1.99 -1.63 -0.37
CA HIS A 601 -1.23 -2.42 -1.33
C HIS A 601 -0.57 -1.52 -2.38
N ARG A 602 0.34 -0.66 -1.93
CA ARG A 602 0.93 0.45 -2.70
C ARG A 602 1.51 0.10 -4.08
N THR A 603 1.89 -1.15 -4.34
CA THR A 603 2.38 -1.61 -5.66
C THR A 603 1.28 -2.11 -6.61
N VAL A 604 0.02 -2.04 -6.19
CA VAL A 604 -1.18 -2.28 -6.99
C VAL A 604 -1.97 -0.94 -7.07
N PRO A 605 -1.50 0.05 -7.85
CA PRO A 605 -2.13 1.37 -7.91
C PRO A 605 -3.53 1.34 -8.54
N GLY A 606 -4.38 2.28 -8.13
CA GLY A 606 -5.72 2.46 -8.70
C GLY A 606 -6.07 3.92 -8.92
N SER A 607 -6.72 4.22 -10.04
CA SER A 607 -7.15 5.54 -10.46
C SER A 607 -8.44 5.93 -9.74
N ARG A 608 -8.29 6.35 -8.49
CA ARG A 608 -9.40 6.77 -7.62
C ARG A 608 -10.09 8.02 -8.17
N PRO A 609 -11.42 8.10 -8.09
CA PRO A 609 -12.18 9.22 -8.61
C PRO A 609 -12.03 10.46 -7.72
N LEU A 610 -12.19 11.63 -8.33
CA LEU A 610 -12.43 12.87 -7.58
C LEU A 610 -13.88 12.89 -7.13
N LEU A 611 -14.11 12.64 -5.84
CA LEU A 611 -15.46 12.53 -5.26
C LEU A 611 -16.24 13.85 -5.42
N SER A 612 -15.52 14.98 -5.45
CA SER A 612 -16.02 16.33 -5.76
C SER A 612 -16.61 16.50 -7.16
N ARG A 613 -16.55 15.45 -8.00
CA ARG A 613 -17.01 15.41 -9.40
C ARG A 613 -17.81 14.14 -9.74
N THR A 614 -17.69 13.08 -8.95
CA THR A 614 -18.36 11.78 -9.23
C THR A 614 -19.49 11.42 -8.28
N VAL A 615 -19.65 12.11 -7.14
CA VAL A 615 -20.70 11.75 -6.16
C VAL A 615 -22.01 12.50 -6.47
N PRO A 616 -23.11 11.79 -6.79
CA PRO A 616 -24.42 12.40 -7.08
C PRO A 616 -25.08 13.01 -5.82
N LEU A 617 -26.22 13.68 -5.99
CA LEU A 617 -27.04 14.17 -4.87
C LEU A 617 -27.88 13.06 -4.22
N SER A 618 -28.23 12.02 -4.98
CA SER A 618 -28.91 10.82 -4.47
C SER A 618 -27.95 9.94 -3.67
N VAL A 619 -28.44 9.28 -2.62
CA VAL A 619 -27.69 8.29 -1.82
C VAL A 619 -27.04 7.23 -2.70
N ASP A 620 -25.71 7.09 -2.59
CA ASP A 620 -24.90 6.11 -3.33
C ASP A 620 -23.83 5.52 -2.41
N VAL A 621 -24.21 4.44 -1.72
CA VAL A 621 -23.41 3.79 -0.67
C VAL A 621 -23.36 2.27 -0.87
N VAL A 622 -22.44 1.61 -0.19
CA VAL A 622 -22.41 0.16 -0.01
C VAL A 622 -22.87 -0.17 1.41
N GLU A 623 -23.98 -0.89 1.54
CA GLU A 623 -24.51 -1.35 2.82
C GLU A 623 -23.86 -2.69 3.23
N PRO A 624 -23.29 -2.82 4.45
CA PRO A 624 -22.77 -4.08 4.95
C PRO A 624 -23.86 -5.15 5.14
N GLU A 625 -23.55 -6.41 4.83
CA GLU A 625 -24.48 -7.53 4.99
C GLU A 625 -25.06 -7.62 6.42
N LEU A 626 -24.21 -7.50 7.45
CA LEU A 626 -24.63 -7.54 8.86
C LEU A 626 -25.54 -6.38 9.28
N ILE A 627 -25.67 -5.33 8.46
CA ILE A 627 -26.62 -4.23 8.66
C ILE A 627 -27.90 -4.50 7.85
N ARG A 628 -27.74 -4.78 6.55
CA ARG A 628 -28.81 -5.12 5.59
C ARG A 628 -29.72 -6.25 6.09
N ASP A 629 -29.10 -7.28 6.69
CA ASP A 629 -29.78 -8.52 7.07
C ASP A 629 -30.48 -8.42 8.45
N ASP A 630 -30.28 -7.33 9.22
CA ASP A 630 -31.06 -7.01 10.43
C ASP A 630 -31.95 -5.77 10.17
N PRO A 631 -33.28 -5.90 10.13
CA PRO A 631 -34.18 -4.78 9.79
C PRO A 631 -34.04 -3.54 10.69
N GLY A 632 -33.58 -3.71 11.93
CA GLY A 632 -33.36 -2.61 12.86
C GLY A 632 -32.04 -1.87 12.61
N CYS A 633 -31.00 -2.57 12.17
CA CYS A 633 -29.74 -1.97 11.73
C CYS A 633 -29.91 -1.31 10.35
N HIS A 634 -30.58 -1.97 9.41
CA HIS A 634 -30.91 -1.42 8.09
C HIS A 634 -31.62 -0.07 8.20
N ALA A 635 -32.65 0.05 9.04
CA ALA A 635 -33.35 1.32 9.26
C ALA A 635 -32.40 2.43 9.77
N VAL A 636 -31.65 2.17 10.86
CA VAL A 636 -30.71 3.15 11.45
C VAL A 636 -29.60 3.53 10.47
N PHE A 637 -29.15 2.61 9.63
CA PHE A 637 -28.17 2.89 8.58
C PHE A 637 -28.77 3.76 7.47
N ARG A 638 -29.95 3.41 6.95
CA ARG A 638 -30.63 4.14 5.89
C ARG A 638 -30.90 5.58 6.31
N ASP A 639 -31.54 5.78 7.46
CA ASP A 639 -31.89 7.09 8.01
C ASP A 639 -30.64 7.98 8.17
N ALA A 640 -29.50 7.39 8.57
CA ALA A 640 -28.24 8.10 8.73
C ALA A 640 -27.55 8.48 7.41
N VAL A 641 -27.60 7.62 6.38
CA VAL A 641 -27.01 7.95 5.07
C VAL A 641 -27.91 8.91 4.27
N GLU A 642 -29.24 8.81 4.41
CA GLU A 642 -30.20 9.76 3.86
C GLU A 642 -29.94 11.16 4.45
N ALA A 643 -29.88 11.29 5.79
CA ALA A 643 -29.57 12.54 6.46
C ALA A 643 -28.21 13.17 6.05
N ALA A 644 -27.20 12.35 5.76
CA ALA A 644 -25.88 12.82 5.31
C ALA A 644 -25.90 13.37 3.86
N PHE A 645 -26.63 12.74 2.95
CA PHE A 645 -26.79 13.23 1.57
C PHE A 645 -27.73 14.45 1.51
N ASP A 646 -28.77 14.50 2.34
CA ASP A 646 -29.61 15.69 2.52
C ASP A 646 -28.80 16.87 3.08
N ALA A 647 -27.94 16.64 4.07
CA ALA A 647 -27.05 17.67 4.60
C ALA A 647 -26.07 18.17 3.53
N ARG A 648 -25.46 17.27 2.74
CA ARG A 648 -24.63 17.68 1.58
C ARG A 648 -25.40 18.57 0.61
N SER A 649 -26.66 18.23 0.32
CA SER A 649 -27.51 19.02 -0.59
C SER A 649 -27.75 20.42 -0.02
N ARG A 650 -28.14 20.55 1.26
CA ARG A 650 -28.32 21.85 1.93
C ARG A 650 -27.03 22.67 2.03
N LEU A 651 -25.85 22.03 2.15
CA LEU A 651 -24.56 22.71 2.10
C LEU A 651 -24.30 23.31 0.71
N LEU A 652 -24.56 22.55 -0.36
CA LEU A 652 -24.43 23.02 -1.75
C LEU A 652 -25.40 24.16 -2.07
N ASP A 653 -26.66 24.07 -1.62
CA ASP A 653 -27.67 25.13 -1.77
C ASP A 653 -27.27 26.44 -1.07
N ARG A 654 -26.47 26.34 0.01
CA ARG A 654 -25.87 27.49 0.72
C ARG A 654 -24.57 28.01 0.08
N GLY A 655 -24.13 27.43 -1.03
CA GLY A 655 -22.91 27.84 -1.74
C GLY A 655 -21.60 27.31 -1.15
N VAL A 656 -21.64 26.29 -0.30
CA VAL A 656 -20.42 25.56 0.15
C VAL A 656 -19.80 24.84 -1.05
N SER A 657 -18.47 24.81 -1.15
CA SER A 657 -17.82 24.19 -2.31
C SER A 657 -18.11 22.69 -2.41
N PRO A 658 -18.15 22.09 -3.62
CA PRO A 658 -18.37 20.66 -3.77
C PRO A 658 -17.34 19.83 -3.00
N GLU A 659 -16.06 20.24 -3.01
CA GLU A 659 -14.99 19.69 -2.17
C GLU A 659 -15.34 19.69 -0.68
N GLN A 660 -15.71 20.84 -0.09
CA GLN A 660 -16.07 20.94 1.33
C GLN A 660 -17.35 20.17 1.67
N SER A 661 -18.30 20.08 0.72
CA SER A 661 -19.56 19.34 0.87
C SER A 661 -19.38 17.82 1.02
N LEU A 662 -18.22 17.27 0.62
CA LEU A 662 -17.94 15.84 0.72
C LEU A 662 -17.79 15.34 2.15
N TYR A 663 -17.28 16.18 3.05
CA TYR A 663 -16.79 15.70 4.34
C TYR A 663 -17.89 15.08 5.21
N VAL A 664 -19.15 15.52 5.10
CA VAL A 664 -20.30 14.92 5.81
C VAL A 664 -20.69 13.54 5.29
N LEU A 665 -20.21 13.11 4.12
CA LEU A 665 -20.59 11.83 3.51
C LEU A 665 -20.02 10.63 4.29
N PRO A 666 -20.77 9.53 4.38
CA PRO A 666 -20.41 8.35 5.18
C PRO A 666 -19.22 7.57 4.60
N ASN A 667 -18.48 6.87 5.46
CA ASN A 667 -17.50 5.82 5.14
C ASN A 667 -18.05 4.73 4.18
N ALA A 668 -19.38 4.57 4.12
CA ALA A 668 -20.12 3.70 3.22
C ALA A 668 -20.16 4.19 1.76
N LEU A 669 -19.84 5.46 1.49
CA LEU A 669 -19.86 6.10 0.17
C LEU A 669 -19.20 5.22 -0.90
N ALA A 670 -19.89 5.03 -2.02
CA ALA A 670 -19.42 4.18 -3.11
C ALA A 670 -18.28 4.85 -3.90
N VAL A 671 -17.14 4.16 -3.97
CA VAL A 671 -15.97 4.54 -4.76
C VAL A 671 -15.89 3.63 -5.98
N ARG A 672 -15.79 4.23 -7.17
CA ARG A 672 -15.71 3.57 -8.48
C ARG A 672 -14.36 3.85 -9.12
N PHE A 673 -13.57 2.81 -9.39
CA PHE A 673 -12.19 2.96 -9.88
C PHE A 673 -11.68 1.75 -10.65
N GLU A 674 -10.66 1.96 -11.47
CA GLU A 674 -9.78 0.93 -12.03
C GLU A 674 -8.54 0.74 -11.15
N GLU A 675 -8.07 -0.50 -11.04
CA GLU A 675 -6.85 -0.87 -10.32
C GLU A 675 -6.02 -1.86 -11.15
N SER A 676 -4.70 -1.65 -11.21
CA SER A 676 -3.78 -2.49 -11.98
C SER A 676 -2.63 -2.98 -11.13
N GLY A 677 -2.14 -4.20 -11.40
CA GLY A 677 -0.95 -4.73 -10.73
C GLY A 677 -0.27 -5.85 -11.52
N THR A 678 0.95 -6.18 -11.11
CA THR A 678 1.62 -7.39 -11.58
C THR A 678 1.16 -8.62 -10.78
N LEU A 679 1.36 -9.83 -11.29
CA LEU A 679 1.07 -11.06 -10.54
C LEU A 679 1.91 -11.15 -9.25
N LEU A 680 3.11 -10.58 -9.21
CA LEU A 680 3.93 -10.52 -7.99
C LEU A 680 3.26 -9.70 -6.89
N ASP A 681 2.72 -8.52 -7.25
CA ASP A 681 2.10 -7.57 -6.33
C ASP A 681 0.67 -7.99 -5.95
N LEU A 682 -0.11 -8.42 -6.93
CA LEU A 682 -1.45 -8.98 -6.75
C LEU A 682 -1.40 -10.26 -5.91
N SER A 683 -0.37 -11.11 -6.07
CA SER A 683 -0.17 -12.25 -5.16
C SER A 683 -0.02 -11.78 -3.72
N HIS A 684 0.82 -10.79 -3.41
CA HIS A 684 0.97 -10.28 -2.05
C HIS A 684 -0.38 -9.76 -1.49
N LYS A 685 -1.14 -9.02 -2.31
CA LYS A 685 -2.48 -8.54 -1.99
C LYS A 685 -3.44 -9.69 -1.67
N TRP A 686 -3.58 -10.67 -2.57
CA TRP A 686 -4.49 -11.80 -2.42
C TRP A 686 -4.14 -12.67 -1.21
N HIS A 687 -2.86 -12.91 -0.93
CA HIS A 687 -2.43 -13.59 0.30
C HIS A 687 -2.94 -12.89 1.57
N MET A 688 -2.97 -11.55 1.61
CA MET A 688 -3.48 -10.81 2.78
C MET A 688 -5.00 -10.58 2.78
N ARG A 689 -5.66 -10.55 1.61
CA ARG A 689 -7.08 -10.17 1.50
C ARG A 689 -8.06 -11.33 1.31
N THR A 690 -7.61 -12.48 0.80
CA THR A 690 -8.38 -13.75 0.84
C THR A 690 -8.40 -14.39 2.25
N CYS A 691 -7.90 -13.70 3.27
CA CYS A 691 -7.98 -14.10 4.67
C CYS A 691 -9.31 -13.64 5.29
N LEU A 692 -9.97 -14.49 6.08
CA LEU A 692 -11.23 -14.16 6.76
C LEU A 692 -11.09 -13.04 7.83
N ASN A 693 -9.86 -12.64 8.16
CA ASN A 693 -9.57 -11.46 8.98
C ASN A 693 -9.61 -10.13 8.20
N ALA A 694 -9.60 -10.14 6.86
CA ALA A 694 -9.86 -8.94 6.06
C ALA A 694 -11.33 -8.49 6.23
N GLN A 695 -11.66 -7.25 5.89
CA GLN A 695 -13.05 -6.78 5.80
C GLN A 695 -13.81 -7.55 4.71
N ARG A 696 -15.14 -7.60 4.82
CA ARG A 696 -16.08 -8.33 3.95
C ARG A 696 -15.88 -8.02 2.45
N GLU A 697 -16.14 -6.79 2.01
CA GLU A 697 -16.05 -6.39 0.59
C GLU A 697 -14.67 -6.64 -0.04
N ILE A 698 -13.59 -6.23 0.63
CA ILE A 698 -12.22 -6.37 0.10
C ILE A 698 -11.78 -7.85 -0.01
N TYR A 699 -12.34 -8.73 0.84
CA TYR A 699 -12.20 -10.18 0.69
C TYR A 699 -12.97 -10.68 -0.54
N GLU A 700 -14.22 -10.26 -0.74
CA GLU A 700 -15.04 -10.67 -1.88
C GLU A 700 -14.50 -10.18 -3.22
N ALA A 701 -14.07 -8.91 -3.30
CA ALA A 701 -13.35 -8.38 -4.45
C ALA A 701 -12.08 -9.21 -4.76
N SER A 702 -11.28 -9.52 -3.73
CA SER A 702 -10.07 -10.35 -3.91
C SER A 702 -10.37 -11.80 -4.33
N MET A 703 -11.49 -12.37 -3.89
CA MET A 703 -11.92 -13.71 -4.33
C MET A 703 -12.40 -13.68 -5.79
N GLN A 704 -13.17 -12.66 -6.19
CA GLN A 704 -13.61 -12.44 -7.57
C GLN A 704 -12.42 -12.19 -8.51
N GLU A 705 -11.39 -11.47 -8.06
CA GLU A 705 -10.13 -11.27 -8.79
C GLU A 705 -9.42 -12.61 -9.06
N VAL A 706 -9.19 -13.40 -8.01
CA VAL A 706 -8.54 -14.73 -8.13
C VAL A 706 -9.36 -15.73 -8.93
N GLU A 707 -10.69 -15.65 -8.89
CA GLU A 707 -11.60 -16.44 -9.73
C GLU A 707 -11.44 -16.09 -11.23
N GLN A 708 -11.52 -14.81 -11.58
CA GLN A 708 -11.42 -14.35 -12.97
C GLN A 708 -10.01 -14.59 -13.54
N VAL A 709 -8.96 -14.44 -12.73
CA VAL A 709 -7.60 -14.80 -13.15
C VAL A 709 -7.46 -16.31 -13.34
N ARG A 710 -8.10 -17.15 -12.51
CA ARG A 710 -8.10 -18.62 -12.72
C ARG A 710 -8.83 -19.01 -14.01
N ALA A 711 -9.84 -18.25 -14.44
CA ALA A 711 -10.57 -18.50 -15.67
C ALA A 711 -9.73 -18.23 -16.94
N VAL A 712 -8.77 -17.28 -16.90
CA VAL A 712 -7.90 -16.97 -18.05
C VAL A 712 -6.52 -17.65 -17.97
N HIS A 713 -5.94 -17.76 -16.78
CA HIS A 713 -4.61 -18.35 -16.54
C HIS A 713 -4.61 -19.25 -15.28
N PRO A 714 -5.23 -20.44 -15.30
CA PRO A 714 -5.38 -21.29 -14.11
C PRO A 714 -4.05 -21.59 -13.41
N ARG A 715 -3.05 -22.02 -14.20
CA ARG A 715 -1.68 -22.36 -13.77
C ARG A 715 -0.97 -21.24 -12.98
N LEU A 716 -1.42 -19.98 -13.07
CA LEU A 716 -0.82 -18.84 -12.38
C LEU A 716 -1.41 -18.57 -10.98
N VAL A 717 -2.54 -19.19 -10.62
CA VAL A 717 -3.24 -18.94 -9.34
C VAL A 717 -3.72 -20.20 -8.61
N ASP A 718 -3.25 -21.39 -9.00
CA ASP A 718 -3.57 -22.66 -8.32
C ASP A 718 -3.03 -22.73 -6.88
N HIS A 719 -1.98 -21.99 -6.57
CA HIS A 719 -1.38 -21.91 -5.22
C HIS A 719 -1.72 -20.62 -4.45
N VAL A 720 -2.50 -19.70 -5.03
CA VAL A 720 -2.89 -18.44 -4.38
C VAL A 720 -3.99 -18.68 -3.35
N GLY A 721 -3.81 -18.15 -2.14
CA GLY A 721 -4.80 -18.14 -1.06
C GLY A 721 -4.26 -17.50 0.21
N PRO A 722 -5.03 -17.51 1.32
CA PRO A 722 -4.58 -16.91 2.57
C PRO A 722 -3.42 -17.72 3.18
N PRO A 723 -2.61 -17.14 4.09
CA PRO A 723 -1.32 -17.71 4.45
C PRO A 723 -1.47 -19.09 5.10
N CYS A 724 -2.59 -19.34 5.79
CA CYS A 724 -2.90 -20.63 6.39
C CYS A 724 -3.15 -21.77 5.39
N CYS A 725 -3.48 -21.47 4.12
CA CYS A 725 -3.63 -22.46 3.04
C CYS A 725 -2.28 -22.74 2.39
N VAL A 726 -1.59 -21.69 1.94
CA VAL A 726 -0.28 -21.75 1.25
C VAL A 726 0.78 -22.42 2.14
N ARG A 727 0.68 -22.23 3.47
CA ARG A 727 1.57 -22.83 4.47
C ARG A 727 1.12 -24.21 4.96
N ASP A 728 -0.03 -24.75 4.54
CA ASP A 728 -0.44 -26.11 4.94
C ASP A 728 0.48 -27.17 4.33
N GLY A 729 0.73 -28.24 5.10
CA GLY A 729 1.76 -29.26 4.91
C GLY A 729 3.19 -28.75 5.10
N ARG A 730 3.45 -27.48 4.75
CA ARG A 730 4.78 -26.96 4.40
C ARG A 730 5.46 -26.16 5.49
N ALA A 731 4.75 -25.32 6.26
CA ALA A 731 5.39 -24.40 7.21
C ALA A 731 4.66 -24.23 8.55
N ARG A 732 5.39 -23.81 9.59
CA ARG A 732 4.85 -23.47 10.92
C ARG A 732 5.22 -22.04 11.34
N PRO A 733 4.35 -21.32 12.10
CA PRO A 733 2.95 -21.64 12.31
C PRO A 733 2.19 -21.64 10.96
N ARG A 734 1.06 -22.37 10.91
CA ARG A 734 0.22 -22.48 9.72
C ARG A 734 -0.49 -21.15 9.47
N CYS A 735 -1.31 -20.73 10.42
CA CYS A 735 -1.84 -19.37 10.44
C CYS A 735 -0.78 -18.38 10.96
N THR A 736 -0.62 -17.26 10.27
CA THR A 736 0.28 -16.16 10.64
C THR A 736 -0.29 -15.25 11.73
N GLU A 737 -1.62 -15.13 11.80
CA GLU A 737 -2.38 -14.24 12.70
C GLU A 737 -2.17 -14.51 14.21
N GLY A 738 -1.63 -15.68 14.55
CA GLY A 738 -1.36 -16.07 15.95
C GLY A 738 -2.62 -16.03 16.82
N SER A 739 -2.64 -15.12 17.80
CA SER A 739 -3.79 -14.88 18.70
C SER A 739 -5.02 -14.30 17.99
N HIS A 740 -4.86 -13.71 16.81
CA HIS A 740 -5.95 -13.10 16.02
C HIS A 740 -6.58 -14.09 15.01
N PHE A 741 -6.29 -15.39 15.11
CA PHE A 741 -6.85 -16.41 14.22
C PHE A 741 -8.39 -16.38 14.19
N CYS A 742 -8.98 -16.32 12.98
CA CYS A 742 -10.43 -16.26 12.73
C CYS A 742 -11.27 -17.40 13.32
N GLY A 743 -10.67 -18.50 13.78
CA GLY A 743 -11.35 -19.68 14.31
C GLY A 743 -11.63 -20.77 13.26
N VAL A 744 -11.64 -20.42 11.97
CA VAL A 744 -11.99 -21.32 10.85
C VAL A 744 -10.75 -22.06 10.32
N SER A 745 -10.87 -23.37 10.07
CA SER A 745 -9.81 -24.18 9.45
C SER A 745 -9.79 -24.01 7.92
N VAL A 746 -9.62 -22.78 7.44
CA VAL A 746 -9.82 -22.35 6.04
C VAL A 746 -9.13 -23.26 5.00
N TRP A 747 -7.91 -23.69 5.30
CA TRP A 747 -7.09 -24.61 4.50
C TRP A 747 -7.74 -25.97 4.16
N ARG A 748 -8.85 -26.35 4.81
CA ARG A 748 -9.56 -27.60 4.53
C ARG A 748 -10.54 -27.51 3.36
N SER A 749 -10.95 -26.30 2.97
CA SER A 749 -12.03 -26.10 1.99
C SER A 749 -11.86 -24.87 1.10
N PHE A 750 -10.79 -24.09 1.25
CA PHE A 750 -10.47 -22.99 0.33
C PHE A 750 -10.33 -23.49 -1.12
N PRO A 751 -10.87 -22.79 -2.14
CA PRO A 751 -11.53 -21.49 -2.08
C PRO A 751 -12.99 -21.51 -1.60
N ALA A 752 -13.66 -22.67 -1.62
CA ALA A 752 -15.05 -22.87 -1.20
C ALA A 752 -15.26 -22.86 0.35
N VAL A 753 -14.65 -21.90 1.03
CA VAL A 753 -14.87 -21.66 2.47
C VAL A 753 -16.05 -20.71 2.67
N GLU A 754 -17.05 -21.13 3.43
CA GLU A 754 -18.14 -20.24 3.83
C GLU A 754 -17.61 -19.18 4.81
N ARG A 755 -17.94 -17.91 4.53
CA ARG A 755 -17.57 -16.77 5.37
C ARG A 755 -18.82 -16.19 6.03
N THR A 756 -18.88 -16.26 7.36
CA THR A 756 -20.04 -15.80 8.16
C THR A 756 -19.82 -14.48 8.92
N LEU A 757 -18.64 -13.84 8.78
CA LEU A 757 -18.27 -12.51 9.33
C LEU A 757 -17.40 -11.70 8.35
#